data_AF-A0AA88LHT5-F1
#
_entry.id   AF-A0AA88LHT5-F1
#
_cell.length_a   1.000
_cell.length_b   1.000
_cell.length_c   1.000
_cell.angle_alpha   90.00
_cell.angle_beta   90.00
_cell.angle_gamma   90.00
#
_symmetry.space_group_name_H-M   'P 1'
#
loop_
_entity.id
_entity.type
_entity.pdbx_description
1 polymer ?
#
loop_
_entity_poly.entity_id
_entity_poly.type
_entity_poly.pdbx_seq_one_letter_code
_entity_poly.pdbx_strand_id
1 'polypeptide(L)'
;MMNLMKFLTNNFSVCASLRRDVLDLPFEPRCVLSYRSPLTIASEKISNDLKQNDNERKTDRRSNNKDEHEHFKTTVQAQAKNVNVCGIQMLSEDVRKAIFLDKKKENDDPQVLEKVKNHLLAHNLWNRFSDILPEVKLKLPKMEGPDIDSHFQRIALLQVSSYIHLLKNFVKTEPINLPHKWEFKPGWTKYNYDGSTKAVIYPEEDVYVFDVEVCVSEGKAPTLAVALSEASIYLWCSENLVNSQTNLSKNHYSLDDMIPIESQHGKIEKKERLIIGHNVGFDRARIREQYLLENTKTRFLDTMSLHVAVGGVTSYQRNVMMVASNGGEVKKGKDNSVLDWLLVSSRNGLSDVHELYCGNRLNKEARDLFVKGSMADIRENFQALATYCADDCLATLRVLKELLPLYLERFPHPVTFAGMLEMGTSILPVNSNWDRYLESAEASFLETETILSRGLAQQAEDAVKYMNDSQYKEDPWLWNLDWSTQELKVKKTKPRKKAIDKRVDTYGPFTFEYNNEVYESVGILSERYGDLMNAEEKLYKRVPFLPGYPQWFRDLCTKSETEEGFIYGPYDMSTSLQVVPKILKLTWCGYPLHYVKEFGWGYLIPGRPLENSKCISENGESFPLDAALKMFPPGQVPLGHGHDLRVEEMLAALKNVTAGRVEGETAKATWEELKATMSLPIFAPKEKKNLTVDKPDYHEGIGPYDVGIPGCWFFKLPHKDSGDRNVGNPLAKDYVSYIENGLLKSQVSGLAQKLLKTSKAVNFWKMYRDRILNQLVVFMDKTNLPRFVQKADTFDGGQQYGAILPMTVVAGTLTRRAVESTWMTASNAYKDRIGSEMKSMVQAPPGYHFVGADVDSQELWISSVIGDAHFAGEHGATAFGWMTLQGKKSDGTDMHSRTAAMTSTTRDQAKVLNYGRIYGAGENFAKSLLKQFNSKLSDEEALEKAKHIYTETKGTRILILNENGKLLLTAAGMDPAIPVTWEDLRKVKADVRKRINEGSLPIENIDLLSCKIKDMVEKRAWHGGTESHMFNKLEEIVGEPEPKTPVLGCRITRALDPCNVGESVRLELCWASNTLVLSCFFSLAPRFQLNSRKC
;
A
#
# COMPACT_ATOMS: atom_id res chain seq x y z
N MET A 1 62.52 13.35 10.19
CA MET A 1 62.41 13.75 8.76
C MET A 1 63.28 12.92 7.80
N MET A 2 64.52 12.52 8.13
CA MET A 2 65.33 11.69 7.22
C MET A 2 64.90 10.22 7.08
N ASN A 3 64.12 9.66 8.01
CA ASN A 3 63.43 8.36 7.79
C ASN A 3 62.08 8.49 7.07
N LEU A 4 61.51 9.70 6.98
CA LEU A 4 60.29 9.97 6.21
C LEU A 4 60.60 10.16 4.71
N MET A 5 61.81 10.63 4.38
CA MET A 5 62.32 10.71 3.00
C MET A 5 62.72 9.35 2.38
N LYS A 6 63.08 8.35 3.21
CA LYS A 6 63.38 6.98 2.73
C LYS A 6 62.13 6.13 2.47
N PHE A 7 60.98 6.46 3.06
CA PHE A 7 59.72 5.75 2.79
C PHE A 7 59.04 6.24 1.49
N LEU A 8 59.28 7.50 1.11
CA LEU A 8 58.69 8.13 -0.08
C LEU A 8 59.46 7.86 -1.39
N THR A 9 60.69 7.35 -1.34
CA THR A 9 61.49 7.05 -2.55
C THR A 9 61.30 5.62 -3.09
N ASN A 10 60.79 4.67 -2.30
CA ASN A 10 60.58 3.28 -2.75
C ASN A 10 59.16 2.99 -3.30
N ASN A 11 58.19 3.91 -3.15
CA ASN A 11 56.81 3.69 -3.63
C ASN A 11 56.44 4.50 -4.89
N PHE A 12 57.39 5.18 -5.54
CA PHE A 12 57.15 5.98 -6.74
C PHE A 12 57.75 5.41 -8.04
N SER A 13 58.32 4.19 -8.05
CA SER A 13 58.98 3.63 -9.24
C SER A 13 58.16 2.61 -10.05
N VAL A 14 56.85 2.44 -9.81
CA VAL A 14 56.03 1.49 -10.61
C VAL A 14 54.91 2.18 -11.42
N CYS A 15 54.73 3.50 -11.30
CA CYS A 15 53.69 4.24 -12.04
C CYS A 15 54.20 5.21 -13.12
N ALA A 16 55.47 5.16 -13.53
CA ALA A 16 56.02 6.05 -14.55
C ALA A 16 56.71 5.27 -15.69
N SER A 17 55.91 4.48 -16.40
CA SER A 17 56.26 3.94 -17.71
C SER A 17 54.97 3.72 -18.47
N LEU A 18 54.84 4.39 -19.63
CA LEU A 18 53.77 4.27 -20.63
C LEU A 18 52.54 5.20 -20.45
N ARG A 19 52.76 6.51 -20.61
CA ARG A 19 51.85 7.40 -21.34
C ARG A 19 52.63 8.45 -22.13
N ARG A 20 52.89 8.16 -23.40
CA ARG A 20 52.93 9.10 -24.55
C ARG A 20 53.31 8.28 -25.78
N ASP A 21 52.29 7.83 -26.48
CA ASP A 21 52.23 7.83 -27.94
C ASP A 21 50.74 7.81 -28.30
N VAL A 22 50.26 8.96 -28.77
CA VAL A 22 48.93 9.16 -29.33
C VAL A 22 49.16 9.29 -30.83
N LEU A 23 48.52 8.44 -31.63
CA LEU A 23 47.72 8.78 -32.81
C LEU A 23 47.51 7.54 -33.70
N ASP A 24 46.28 7.41 -34.19
CA ASP A 24 45.79 6.60 -35.31
C ASP A 24 45.24 5.16 -35.07
N LEU A 25 43.89 5.09 -35.19
CA LEU A 25 43.04 4.02 -35.76
C LEU A 25 42.64 2.82 -34.83
N PRO A 26 41.58 2.04 -35.18
CA PRO A 26 40.18 2.28 -34.82
C PRO A 26 39.61 1.24 -33.82
N PHE A 27 38.46 1.57 -33.23
CA PHE A 27 37.72 0.74 -32.27
C PHE A 27 37.22 -0.59 -32.88
N GLU A 28 37.66 -1.72 -32.33
CA GLU A 28 36.93 -3.00 -32.32
C GLU A 28 37.00 -3.65 -30.92
N PRO A 29 35.88 -4.20 -30.38
CA PRO A 29 35.86 -4.84 -29.06
C PRO A 29 36.01 -6.38 -29.16
N ARG A 30 37.03 -6.92 -28.50
CA ARG A 30 37.16 -8.34 -28.08
C ARG A 30 37.85 -8.34 -26.71
N CYS A 31 37.52 -9.11 -25.68
CA CYS A 31 36.50 -10.13 -25.42
C CYS A 31 36.34 -10.16 -23.89
N VAL A 32 35.13 -9.98 -23.37
CA VAL A 32 34.77 -10.34 -21.98
C VAL A 32 34.14 -11.72 -22.05
N LEU A 33 34.76 -12.69 -21.37
CA LEU A 33 34.26 -14.06 -21.25
C LEU A 33 32.94 -14.06 -20.46
N SER A 34 31.83 -14.00 -21.19
CA SER A 34 30.50 -14.30 -20.67
C SER A 34 30.31 -15.82 -20.60
N TYR A 35 30.10 -16.36 -19.40
CA TYR A 35 29.43 -17.65 -19.27
C TYR A 35 27.96 -17.45 -19.67
N ARG A 36 27.62 -17.77 -20.92
CA ARG A 36 26.25 -17.87 -21.42
C ARG A 36 25.68 -19.23 -21.04
N SER A 37 24.58 -19.23 -20.30
CA SER A 37 23.79 -20.45 -20.07
C SER A 37 23.20 -20.98 -21.40
N PRO A 38 23.03 -22.30 -21.60
CA PRO A 38 22.48 -22.89 -22.83
C PRO A 38 21.03 -22.49 -23.15
N LEU A 39 20.30 -21.88 -22.21
CA LEU A 39 18.90 -21.49 -22.36
C LEU A 39 18.67 -20.25 -23.25
N THR A 40 19.69 -19.40 -23.44
CA THR A 40 19.53 -18.15 -24.21
C THR A 40 19.59 -18.40 -25.72
N ILE A 41 20.36 -19.40 -26.17
CA ILE A 41 20.52 -19.76 -27.60
C ILE A 41 19.26 -20.45 -28.16
N ALA A 42 18.47 -21.11 -27.32
CA ALA A 42 17.19 -21.69 -27.73
C ALA A 42 16.11 -20.62 -28.00
N SER A 43 16.12 -19.51 -27.25
CA SER A 43 15.10 -18.46 -27.38
C SER A 43 15.25 -17.57 -28.62
N GLU A 44 16.49 -17.31 -29.06
CA GLU A 44 16.75 -16.48 -30.25
C GLU A 44 16.54 -17.25 -31.58
N LYS A 45 16.80 -18.56 -31.61
CA LYS A 45 16.48 -19.40 -32.79
C LYS A 45 14.97 -19.53 -33.00
N ILE A 46 14.21 -19.74 -31.93
CA ILE A 46 12.74 -19.85 -32.00
C ILE A 46 12.11 -18.51 -32.43
N SER A 47 12.65 -17.36 -31.99
CA SER A 47 12.10 -16.05 -32.37
C SER A 47 12.42 -15.63 -33.82
N ASN A 48 13.47 -16.16 -34.44
CA ASN A 48 13.79 -15.87 -35.84
C ASN A 48 13.08 -16.83 -36.80
N ASP A 49 12.91 -18.10 -36.44
CA ASP A 49 12.13 -19.07 -37.22
C ASP A 49 10.63 -18.74 -37.25
N LEU A 50 10.11 -18.07 -36.20
CA LEU A 50 8.73 -17.56 -36.17
C LEU A 50 8.53 -16.31 -37.05
N LYS A 51 9.56 -15.49 -37.26
CA LYS A 51 9.47 -14.28 -38.11
C LYS A 51 9.64 -14.57 -39.59
N GLN A 52 10.34 -15.64 -39.95
CA GLN A 52 10.50 -16.06 -41.34
C GLN A 52 9.24 -16.77 -41.88
N ASN A 53 8.56 -17.57 -41.03
CA ASN A 53 7.29 -18.22 -41.37
C ASN A 53 6.08 -17.26 -41.50
N ASP A 54 6.15 -16.07 -40.90
CA ASP A 54 5.08 -15.06 -40.97
C ASP A 54 5.10 -14.21 -42.25
N ASN A 55 6.22 -14.20 -42.99
CA ASN A 55 6.33 -13.49 -44.27
C ASN A 55 5.96 -14.37 -45.48
N GLU A 56 6.14 -15.70 -45.41
CA GLU A 56 5.72 -16.63 -46.48
C GLU A 56 4.22 -16.94 -46.45
N ARG A 57 3.52 -16.71 -45.33
CA ARG A 57 2.05 -16.90 -45.22
C ARG A 57 1.21 -15.68 -45.64
N LYS A 58 1.84 -14.55 -45.95
CA LYS A 58 1.14 -13.28 -46.30
C LYS A 58 0.91 -13.06 -47.80
N THR A 59 1.40 -13.93 -48.67
CA THR A 59 1.26 -13.78 -50.13
C THR A 59 0.16 -14.64 -50.77
N ASP A 60 -0.42 -15.64 -50.09
CA ASP A 60 -1.37 -16.59 -50.71
C ASP A 60 -2.84 -16.50 -50.26
N ARG A 61 -3.23 -15.46 -49.52
CA ARG A 61 -4.64 -15.29 -49.07
C ARG A 61 -5.27 -13.99 -49.54
N ARG A 62 -5.40 -13.83 -50.86
CA ARG A 62 -6.23 -12.78 -51.48
C ARG A 62 -7.02 -13.29 -52.70
N SER A 63 -7.69 -14.43 -52.57
CA SER A 63 -8.86 -14.80 -53.38
C SER A 63 -9.40 -16.16 -52.94
N ASN A 64 -10.39 -16.19 -52.02
CA ASN A 64 -11.38 -17.28 -51.81
C ASN A 64 -12.16 -17.14 -50.48
N ASN A 65 -12.40 -15.92 -49.99
CA ASN A 65 -12.85 -15.68 -48.62
C ASN A 65 -14.38 -15.61 -48.42
N LYS A 66 -15.21 -16.15 -49.34
CA LYS A 66 -16.68 -16.16 -49.18
C LYS A 66 -17.26 -17.57 -49.00
N ASP A 67 -16.74 -18.58 -49.70
CA ASP A 67 -17.29 -19.94 -49.66
C ASP A 67 -16.69 -20.81 -48.54
N GLU A 68 -15.44 -20.55 -48.11
CA GLU A 68 -14.85 -21.26 -46.95
C GLU A 68 -15.52 -20.85 -45.63
N HIS A 69 -16.11 -19.66 -45.55
CA HIS A 69 -16.74 -19.17 -44.30
C HIS A 69 -18.10 -19.83 -44.02
N GLU A 70 -18.85 -20.26 -45.04
CA GLU A 70 -20.07 -21.06 -44.87
C GLU A 70 -19.77 -22.55 -44.64
N HIS A 71 -18.71 -23.08 -45.25
CA HIS A 71 -18.30 -24.47 -45.01
C HIS A 71 -17.68 -24.66 -43.60
N PHE A 72 -16.95 -23.66 -43.10
CA PHE A 72 -16.43 -23.65 -41.72
C PHE A 72 -17.54 -23.50 -40.68
N LYS A 73 -18.59 -22.71 -40.95
CA LYS A 73 -19.79 -22.61 -40.10
C LYS A 73 -20.51 -23.95 -39.94
N THR A 74 -20.60 -24.73 -41.01
CA THR A 74 -21.31 -26.02 -41.01
C THR A 74 -20.46 -27.13 -40.36
N THR A 75 -19.13 -27.06 -40.51
CA THR A 75 -18.20 -28.07 -39.96
C THR A 75 -17.91 -27.87 -38.46
N VAL A 76 -17.85 -26.62 -37.98
CA VAL A 76 -17.63 -26.32 -36.55
C VAL A 76 -18.89 -26.56 -35.71
N GLN A 77 -20.09 -26.34 -36.27
CA GLN A 77 -21.35 -26.70 -35.59
C GLN A 77 -21.53 -28.21 -35.39
N ALA A 78 -20.84 -29.05 -36.16
CA ALA A 78 -20.94 -30.51 -36.05
C ALA A 78 -19.99 -31.14 -35.00
N GLN A 79 -19.01 -30.39 -34.46
CA GLN A 79 -17.96 -30.97 -33.60
C GLN A 79 -17.98 -30.52 -32.13
N ALA A 80 -18.82 -29.56 -31.73
CA ALA A 80 -18.91 -29.12 -30.33
C ALA A 80 -20.19 -29.64 -29.65
N LYS A 81 -20.11 -30.79 -29.00
CA LYS A 81 -21.28 -31.46 -28.39
C LYS A 81 -21.77 -30.85 -27.06
N ASN A 82 -21.10 -29.86 -26.47
CA ASN A 82 -21.49 -29.34 -25.14
C ASN A 82 -21.28 -27.81 -24.95
N VAL A 83 -22.08 -27.03 -25.66
CA VAL A 83 -22.12 -25.55 -25.56
C VAL A 83 -23.48 -25.15 -24.97
N ASN A 84 -23.51 -24.13 -24.10
CA ASN A 84 -24.78 -23.60 -23.58
C ASN A 84 -25.47 -22.65 -24.58
N VAL A 85 -26.66 -22.16 -24.20
CA VAL A 85 -27.47 -21.24 -25.01
C VAL A 85 -26.77 -19.92 -25.38
N CYS A 86 -25.76 -19.51 -24.63
CA CYS A 86 -24.98 -18.30 -24.85
C CYS A 86 -23.73 -18.53 -25.71
N GLY A 87 -23.54 -19.74 -26.25
CA GLY A 87 -22.34 -20.09 -27.01
C GLY A 87 -21.12 -20.39 -26.14
N ILE A 88 -21.28 -20.58 -24.82
CA ILE A 88 -20.18 -20.87 -23.90
C ILE A 88 -19.91 -22.37 -23.86
N GLN A 89 -18.65 -22.75 -24.06
CA GLN A 89 -18.20 -24.13 -23.91
C GLN A 89 -18.29 -24.57 -22.45
N MET A 90 -19.03 -25.65 -22.20
CA MET A 90 -19.23 -26.22 -20.86
C MET A 90 -18.20 -27.33 -20.59
N LEU A 91 -18.18 -27.84 -19.35
CA LEU A 91 -17.32 -28.96 -18.94
C LEU A 91 -17.50 -30.17 -19.87
N SER A 92 -16.42 -30.92 -20.12
CA SER A 92 -16.51 -32.18 -20.88
C SER A 92 -17.46 -33.16 -20.18
N GLU A 93 -18.12 -34.03 -20.95
CA GLU A 93 -19.15 -34.92 -20.41
C GLU A 93 -18.62 -35.81 -19.29
N ASP A 94 -17.40 -36.35 -19.43
CA ASP A 94 -16.73 -37.17 -18.42
C ASP A 94 -16.55 -36.42 -17.08
N VAL A 95 -16.08 -35.17 -17.16
CA VAL A 95 -15.87 -34.32 -15.97
C VAL A 95 -17.20 -33.91 -15.36
N ARG A 96 -18.19 -33.57 -16.19
CA ARG A 96 -19.55 -33.25 -15.74
C ARG A 96 -20.18 -34.42 -14.98
N LYS A 97 -20.08 -35.64 -15.51
CA LYS A 97 -20.59 -36.86 -14.86
C LYS A 97 -19.90 -37.12 -13.53
N ALA A 98 -18.59 -36.93 -13.47
CA ALA A 98 -17.83 -37.09 -12.23
C ALA A 98 -18.22 -36.09 -11.14
N ILE A 99 -18.55 -34.84 -11.50
CA ILE A 99 -18.88 -33.76 -10.56
C ILE A 99 -20.37 -33.78 -10.16
N PHE A 100 -21.28 -34.00 -11.12
CA PHE A 100 -22.72 -33.85 -10.94
C PHE A 100 -23.48 -35.19 -10.87
N LEU A 101 -22.79 -36.34 -10.83
CA LEU A 101 -23.34 -37.68 -10.63
C LEU A 101 -24.56 -38.00 -11.52
N ASP A 102 -24.43 -37.76 -12.82
CA ASP A 102 -25.47 -37.99 -13.85
C ASP A 102 -26.79 -37.22 -13.70
N LYS A 103 -26.86 -36.18 -12.86
CA LYS A 103 -28.00 -35.24 -12.89
C LYS A 103 -28.15 -34.66 -14.32
N LYS A 104 -29.33 -34.82 -14.91
CA LYS A 104 -29.66 -34.23 -16.22
C LYS A 104 -29.89 -32.73 -16.05
N LYS A 105 -29.47 -31.95 -17.05
CA LYS A 105 -29.85 -30.53 -17.15
C LYS A 105 -31.37 -30.46 -17.28
N GLU A 106 -32.03 -29.59 -16.53
CA GLU A 106 -33.42 -29.23 -16.82
C GLU A 106 -33.46 -28.57 -18.22
N ASN A 107 -34.52 -28.81 -18.99
CA ASN A 107 -34.64 -28.21 -20.32
C ASN A 107 -34.73 -26.68 -20.19
N ASP A 108 -34.01 -25.96 -21.04
CA ASP A 108 -34.01 -24.50 -21.04
C ASP A 108 -35.42 -23.97 -21.35
N ASP A 109 -35.98 -23.15 -20.44
CA ASP A 109 -37.27 -22.49 -20.64
C ASP A 109 -37.17 -21.50 -21.84
N PRO A 110 -38.03 -21.63 -22.87
CA PRO A 110 -38.03 -20.73 -24.02
C PRO A 110 -38.12 -19.24 -23.66
N GLN A 111 -38.82 -18.90 -22.57
CA GLN A 111 -38.95 -17.51 -22.11
C GLN A 111 -37.62 -16.96 -21.58
N VAL A 112 -36.86 -17.81 -20.87
CA VAL A 112 -35.54 -17.44 -20.35
C VAL A 112 -34.56 -17.22 -21.50
N LEU A 113 -34.61 -18.05 -22.55
CA LEU A 113 -33.78 -17.89 -23.73
C LEU A 113 -34.01 -16.55 -24.44
N GLU A 114 -35.29 -16.17 -24.63
CA GLU A 114 -35.64 -14.90 -25.26
C GLU A 114 -35.15 -13.70 -24.44
N LYS A 115 -35.30 -13.78 -23.10
CA LYS A 115 -34.80 -12.78 -22.16
C LYS A 115 -33.28 -12.60 -22.25
N VAL A 116 -32.51 -13.70 -22.29
CA VAL A 116 -31.04 -13.68 -22.44
C VAL A 116 -30.63 -13.08 -23.78
N LYS A 117 -31.28 -13.51 -24.87
CA LYS A 117 -31.02 -13.00 -26.22
C LYS A 117 -31.26 -11.50 -26.29
N ASN A 118 -32.39 -11.01 -25.77
CA ASN A 118 -32.72 -9.58 -25.77
C ASN A 118 -31.68 -8.76 -24.98
N HIS A 119 -31.23 -9.26 -23.83
CA HIS A 119 -30.20 -8.58 -23.04
C HIS A 119 -28.82 -8.54 -23.74
N LEU A 120 -28.36 -9.66 -24.29
CA LEU A 120 -27.07 -9.71 -24.99
C LEU A 120 -27.08 -8.93 -26.31
N LEU A 121 -28.22 -8.87 -27.00
CA LEU A 121 -28.41 -8.00 -28.17
C LEU A 121 -28.30 -6.52 -27.80
N ALA A 122 -28.94 -6.09 -26.70
CA ALA A 122 -28.88 -4.71 -26.23
C ALA A 122 -27.44 -4.22 -25.97
N HIS A 123 -26.54 -5.14 -25.57
CA HIS A 123 -25.13 -4.83 -25.30
C HIS A 123 -24.16 -5.17 -26.45
N ASN A 124 -24.66 -5.53 -27.63
CA ASN A 124 -23.89 -5.91 -28.84
C ASN A 124 -22.98 -7.15 -28.67
N LEU A 125 -23.41 -8.12 -27.87
CA LEU A 125 -22.64 -9.33 -27.54
C LEU A 125 -23.20 -10.63 -28.15
N TRP A 126 -24.49 -10.64 -28.54
CA TRP A 126 -25.10 -11.83 -29.16
C TRP A 126 -24.42 -12.22 -30.48
N ASN A 127 -24.34 -13.53 -30.78
CA ASN A 127 -23.68 -14.11 -31.96
C ASN A 127 -22.17 -13.82 -32.11
N ARG A 128 -21.48 -13.33 -31.06
CA ARG A 128 -20.02 -13.36 -31.00
C ARG A 128 -19.61 -14.71 -30.40
N PHE A 129 -18.74 -15.45 -31.09
CA PHE A 129 -18.31 -16.78 -30.65
C PHE A 129 -16.80 -16.78 -30.37
N SER A 130 -16.40 -17.47 -29.30
CA SER A 130 -15.00 -17.72 -28.97
C SER A 130 -14.47 -18.98 -29.68
N ASP A 131 -13.14 -19.12 -29.70
CA ASP A 131 -12.51 -20.36 -30.18
C ASP A 131 -12.86 -21.49 -29.22
N ILE A 132 -13.26 -22.64 -29.77
CA ILE A 132 -13.60 -23.83 -28.98
C ILE A 132 -12.29 -24.50 -28.57
N LEU A 133 -12.10 -24.66 -27.26
CA LEU A 133 -10.93 -25.33 -26.70
C LEU A 133 -11.07 -26.86 -26.87
N PRO A 134 -9.95 -27.60 -27.01
CA PRO A 134 -10.00 -29.05 -27.10
C PRO A 134 -10.61 -29.67 -25.83
N GLU A 135 -11.33 -30.78 -25.98
CA GLU A 135 -11.92 -31.48 -24.84
C GLU A 135 -10.84 -31.99 -23.87
N VAL A 136 -11.03 -31.70 -22.59
CA VAL A 136 -10.13 -32.16 -21.53
C VAL A 136 -10.66 -33.47 -20.94
N LYS A 137 -9.82 -34.51 -20.98
CA LYS A 137 -10.07 -35.80 -20.33
C LYS A 137 -9.35 -35.87 -19.00
N LEU A 138 -10.03 -35.49 -17.92
CA LEU A 138 -9.51 -35.56 -16.55
C LEU A 138 -10.15 -36.71 -15.78
N LYS A 139 -9.31 -37.55 -15.16
CA LYS A 139 -9.79 -38.55 -14.19
C LYS A 139 -9.84 -37.90 -12.81
N LEU A 140 -11.04 -37.47 -12.41
CA LEU A 140 -11.27 -36.90 -11.08
C LEU A 140 -11.37 -38.00 -10.01
N PRO A 141 -10.92 -37.75 -8.76
CA PRO A 141 -11.14 -38.64 -7.64
C PRO A 141 -12.65 -38.76 -7.33
N LYS A 142 -13.02 -39.82 -6.60
CA LYS A 142 -14.42 -40.02 -6.20
C LYS A 142 -14.89 -38.89 -5.28
N MET A 143 -16.10 -38.39 -5.55
CA MET A 143 -16.78 -37.40 -4.71
C MET A 143 -17.24 -38.05 -3.40
N GLU A 144 -16.89 -37.46 -2.26
CA GLU A 144 -17.36 -37.84 -0.92
C GLU A 144 -18.84 -37.47 -0.64
N GLY A 145 -19.45 -36.62 -1.47
CA GLY A 145 -20.82 -36.11 -1.30
C GLY A 145 -21.65 -36.21 -2.59
N PRO A 146 -22.98 -36.07 -2.49
CA PRO A 146 -23.90 -36.13 -3.64
C PRO A 146 -23.85 -34.90 -4.55
N ASP A 147 -23.29 -33.80 -4.06
CA ASP A 147 -23.04 -32.56 -4.81
C ASP A 147 -21.75 -31.88 -4.30
N ILE A 148 -21.35 -30.80 -4.96
CA ILE A 148 -20.11 -30.08 -4.68
C ILE A 148 -20.11 -29.49 -3.26
N ASP A 149 -21.22 -28.92 -2.82
CA ASP A 149 -21.32 -28.27 -1.52
C ASP A 149 -21.21 -29.31 -0.39
N SER A 150 -22.01 -30.37 -0.45
CA SER A 150 -21.95 -31.50 0.48
C SER A 150 -20.58 -32.18 0.48
N HIS A 151 -19.92 -32.26 -0.69
CA HIS A 151 -18.57 -32.78 -0.81
C HIS A 151 -17.57 -31.96 0.00
N PHE A 152 -17.57 -30.63 -0.17
CA PHE A 152 -16.69 -29.74 0.59
C PHE A 152 -17.03 -29.68 2.07
N GLN A 153 -18.31 -29.74 2.43
CA GLN A 153 -18.74 -29.80 3.82
C GLN A 153 -18.22 -31.06 4.51
N ARG A 154 -18.37 -32.25 3.90
CA ARG A 154 -17.87 -33.52 4.43
C ARG A 154 -16.35 -33.52 4.56
N ILE A 155 -15.66 -33.04 3.54
CA ILE A 155 -14.21 -32.90 3.53
C ILE A 155 -13.73 -32.02 4.69
N ALA A 156 -14.33 -30.83 4.84
CA ALA A 156 -13.91 -29.91 5.89
C ALA A 156 -14.17 -30.54 7.26
N LEU A 157 -15.32 -31.17 7.48
CA LEU A 157 -15.62 -31.89 8.73
C LEU A 157 -14.60 -32.98 9.03
N LEU A 158 -14.18 -33.77 8.03
CA LEU A 158 -13.14 -34.77 8.21
C LEU A 158 -11.81 -34.16 8.64
N GLN A 159 -11.46 -32.98 8.14
CA GLN A 159 -10.23 -32.28 8.51
C GLN A 159 -10.28 -31.64 9.91
N VAL A 160 -11.41 -31.05 10.29
CA VAL A 160 -11.50 -30.23 11.52
C VAL A 160 -12.23 -30.89 12.69
N SER A 161 -12.91 -32.03 12.49
CA SER A 161 -13.74 -32.65 13.53
C SER A 161 -13.00 -32.92 14.83
N SER A 162 -11.76 -33.44 14.76
CA SER A 162 -10.93 -33.69 15.94
C SER A 162 -10.55 -32.39 16.66
N TYR A 163 -10.08 -31.38 15.93
CA TYR A 163 -9.74 -30.06 16.50
C TYR A 163 -10.96 -29.34 17.09
N ILE A 164 -12.13 -29.43 16.46
CA ILE A 164 -13.38 -28.85 17.00
C ILE A 164 -13.79 -29.56 18.29
N HIS A 165 -13.67 -30.90 18.34
CA HIS A 165 -13.99 -31.66 19.55
C HIS A 165 -13.06 -31.28 20.71
N LEU A 166 -11.75 -31.22 20.44
CA LEU A 166 -10.73 -30.73 21.37
C LEU A 166 -11.07 -29.32 21.89
N LEU A 167 -11.37 -28.38 20.98
CA LEU A 167 -11.73 -27.00 21.32
C LEU A 167 -13.01 -26.88 22.16
N LYS A 168 -14.06 -27.64 21.80
CA LYS A 168 -15.34 -27.63 22.53
C LYS A 168 -15.23 -28.20 23.93
N ASN A 169 -14.33 -29.15 24.16
CA ASN A 169 -14.07 -29.66 25.50
C ASN A 169 -13.27 -28.63 26.30
N PHE A 170 -12.24 -28.03 25.69
CA PHE A 170 -11.41 -27.00 26.30
C PHE A 170 -12.17 -25.76 26.75
N VAL A 171 -13.17 -25.32 26.00
CA VAL A 171 -13.97 -24.13 26.36
C VAL A 171 -14.90 -24.39 27.56
N LYS A 172 -15.25 -25.65 27.84
CA LYS A 172 -16.15 -26.02 28.95
C LYS A 172 -15.45 -26.12 30.30
N THR A 173 -14.13 -26.28 30.33
CA THR A 173 -13.37 -26.45 31.57
C THR A 173 -13.17 -25.11 32.27
N GLU A 174 -13.10 -25.12 33.61
CA GLU A 174 -12.84 -23.90 34.38
C GLU A 174 -11.35 -23.53 34.36
N PRO A 175 -11.01 -22.23 34.41
CA PRO A 175 -9.60 -21.82 34.40
C PRO A 175 -8.92 -22.17 35.72
N ILE A 176 -7.64 -22.57 35.63
CA ILE A 176 -6.80 -22.90 36.79
C ILE A 176 -6.37 -21.61 37.51
N ASN A 177 -6.27 -21.68 38.84
CA ASN A 177 -5.66 -20.61 39.63
C ASN A 177 -4.17 -20.50 39.34
N LEU A 178 -3.69 -19.27 39.15
CA LEU A 178 -2.28 -19.00 38.92
C LEU A 178 -1.43 -19.39 40.15
N PRO A 179 -0.21 -19.91 39.94
CA PRO A 179 0.70 -20.22 41.05
C PRO A 179 1.16 -18.93 41.72
N HIS A 180 1.33 -18.97 43.04
CA HIS A 180 1.83 -17.82 43.81
C HIS A 180 3.32 -17.52 43.60
N LYS A 181 4.09 -18.49 43.11
CA LYS A 181 5.54 -18.37 42.88
C LYS A 181 5.95 -19.18 41.66
N TRP A 182 6.78 -18.57 40.83
CA TRP A 182 7.31 -19.18 39.61
C TRP A 182 8.76 -19.65 39.81
N GLU A 183 9.09 -20.83 39.29
CA GLU A 183 10.43 -21.38 39.22
C GLU A 183 11.24 -20.73 38.09
N PHE A 184 12.41 -20.17 38.43
CA PHE A 184 13.33 -19.56 37.48
C PHE A 184 14.38 -20.58 37.01
N LYS A 185 13.99 -21.48 36.11
CA LYS A 185 14.83 -22.55 35.54
C LYS A 185 14.70 -22.58 34.02
N PRO A 186 15.77 -22.94 33.28
CA PRO A 186 15.71 -23.00 31.82
C PRO A 186 14.80 -24.14 31.35
N GLY A 187 14.12 -23.93 30.22
CA GLY A 187 13.19 -24.90 29.65
C GLY A 187 11.81 -24.85 30.31
N TRP A 188 11.02 -25.90 30.09
CA TRP A 188 9.63 -25.97 30.54
C TRP A 188 9.49 -26.51 31.98
N THR A 189 8.71 -25.79 32.79
CA THR A 189 8.25 -26.23 34.11
C THR A 189 6.74 -26.35 34.12
N LYS A 190 6.23 -27.54 34.44
CA LYS A 190 4.81 -27.88 34.64
C LYS A 190 4.41 -27.59 36.09
N TYR A 191 3.28 -26.92 36.29
CA TYR A 191 2.67 -26.61 37.57
C TYR A 191 1.32 -27.34 37.65
N ASN A 192 1.20 -28.26 38.60
CA ASN A 192 0.00 -29.04 38.84
C ASN A 192 -0.92 -28.37 39.89
N TYR A 193 -2.18 -28.81 39.97
CA TYR A 193 -3.16 -28.32 40.95
C TYR A 193 -2.76 -28.48 42.41
N ASP A 194 -1.93 -29.48 42.73
CA ASP A 194 -1.41 -29.74 44.07
C ASP A 194 -0.27 -28.79 44.47
N GLY A 195 0.13 -27.87 43.58
CA GLY A 195 1.27 -26.98 43.76
C GLY A 195 2.62 -27.63 43.47
N SER A 196 2.65 -28.90 43.05
CA SER A 196 3.89 -29.57 42.64
C SER A 196 4.38 -29.04 41.29
N THR A 197 5.71 -28.92 41.17
CA THR A 197 6.38 -28.49 39.94
C THR A 197 7.20 -29.63 39.34
N LYS A 198 7.10 -29.85 38.03
CA LYS A 198 7.87 -30.88 37.32
C LYS A 198 8.53 -30.28 36.07
N ALA A 199 9.83 -30.51 35.88
CA ALA A 199 10.49 -30.17 34.63
C ALA A 199 10.03 -31.11 33.51
N VAL A 200 9.65 -30.54 32.37
CA VAL A 200 9.18 -31.29 31.19
C VAL A 200 9.92 -30.80 29.95
N ILE A 201 9.85 -31.56 28.86
CA ILE A 201 10.50 -31.18 27.59
C ILE A 201 9.58 -30.28 26.76
N TYR A 202 8.27 -30.51 26.82
CA TYR A 202 7.21 -29.71 26.21
C TYR A 202 5.86 -29.99 26.91
N PRO A 203 4.82 -29.18 26.70
CA PRO A 203 3.48 -29.39 27.28
C PRO A 203 2.82 -30.71 26.83
N GLU A 204 2.26 -31.48 27.76
CA GLU A 204 1.80 -32.86 27.51
C GLU A 204 0.37 -32.92 26.92
N GLU A 205 -0.45 -31.89 27.16
CA GLU A 205 -1.85 -31.85 26.74
C GLU A 205 -2.04 -31.49 25.25
N ASP A 206 -3.24 -31.74 24.73
CA ASP A 206 -3.56 -31.58 23.31
C ASP A 206 -4.08 -30.19 22.94
N VAL A 207 -4.56 -29.43 23.92
CA VAL A 207 -5.05 -28.06 23.75
C VAL A 207 -4.56 -27.19 24.88
N TYR A 208 -4.05 -26.01 24.53
CA TYR A 208 -3.70 -25.00 25.50
C TYR A 208 -3.68 -23.62 24.85
N VAL A 209 -3.87 -22.60 25.69
CA VAL A 209 -3.59 -21.21 25.34
C VAL A 209 -2.09 -20.97 25.49
N PHE A 210 -1.46 -20.28 24.55
CA PHE A 210 -0.03 -20.06 24.50
C PHE A 210 0.28 -18.60 24.16
N ASP A 211 1.24 -18.03 24.88
CA ASP A 211 1.74 -16.67 24.68
C ASP A 211 3.26 -16.63 24.89
N VAL A 212 3.94 -15.82 24.07
CA VAL A 212 5.41 -15.69 24.09
C VAL A 212 5.83 -14.23 24.19
N GLU A 213 6.73 -13.95 25.12
CA GLU A 213 7.36 -12.64 25.26
C GLU A 213 8.82 -12.63 24.81
N VAL A 214 9.23 -11.50 24.23
CA VAL A 214 10.55 -11.29 23.61
C VAL A 214 11.15 -9.98 24.11
N CYS A 215 12.40 -10.01 24.57
CA CYS A 215 13.18 -8.81 24.86
C CYS A 215 13.67 -8.15 23.55
N VAL A 216 12.98 -7.11 23.10
CA VAL A 216 13.20 -6.49 21.78
C VAL A 216 14.58 -5.82 21.66
N SER A 217 15.14 -5.36 22.78
CA SER A 217 16.47 -4.70 22.84
C SER A 217 17.63 -5.66 22.56
N GLU A 218 17.46 -6.95 22.89
CA GLU A 218 18.51 -7.98 22.79
C GLU A 218 18.37 -8.85 21.51
N GLY A 219 17.17 -8.96 20.95
CA GLY A 219 16.96 -9.69 19.68
C GLY A 219 15.52 -10.12 19.44
N LYS A 220 15.36 -11.15 18.60
CA LYS A 220 14.06 -11.71 18.21
C LYS A 220 13.77 -13.08 18.85
N ALA A 221 14.72 -13.63 19.60
CA ALA A 221 14.61 -14.93 20.26
C ALA A 221 13.58 -14.89 21.42
N PRO A 222 12.84 -15.97 21.65
CA PRO A 222 11.90 -16.07 22.76
C PRO A 222 12.60 -15.91 24.12
N THR A 223 11.97 -15.18 25.05
CA THR A 223 12.50 -14.90 26.39
C THR A 223 11.72 -15.67 27.46
N LEU A 224 10.40 -15.51 27.48
CA LEU A 224 9.47 -16.26 28.33
C LEU A 224 8.31 -16.75 27.49
N ALA A 225 7.72 -17.88 27.86
CA ALA A 225 6.45 -18.30 27.30
C ALA A 225 5.60 -19.02 28.35
N VAL A 226 4.28 -18.86 28.24
CA VAL A 226 3.32 -19.54 29.12
C VAL A 226 2.40 -20.39 28.26
N ALA A 227 2.12 -21.62 28.72
CA ALA A 227 1.04 -22.44 28.18
C ALA A 227 0.05 -22.81 29.29
N LEU A 228 -1.24 -22.55 29.04
CA LEU A 228 -2.34 -22.82 29.95
C LEU A 228 -3.23 -23.93 29.36
N SER A 229 -3.21 -25.11 29.97
CA SER A 229 -4.07 -26.24 29.60
C SER A 229 -5.25 -26.40 30.58
N GLU A 230 -6.12 -27.38 30.35
CA GLU A 230 -7.23 -27.71 31.27
C GLU A 230 -6.72 -28.21 32.64
N ALA A 231 -5.54 -28.83 32.65
CA ALA A 231 -5.04 -29.57 33.79
C ALA A 231 -3.82 -28.93 34.46
N SER A 232 -3.06 -28.11 33.74
CA SER A 232 -1.78 -27.61 34.21
C SER A 232 -1.39 -26.27 33.56
N ILE A 233 -0.54 -25.54 34.27
CA ILE A 233 0.11 -24.33 33.76
C ILE A 233 1.57 -24.66 33.49
N TYR A 234 2.11 -24.11 32.41
CA TYR A 234 3.49 -24.32 32.01
C TYR A 234 4.17 -22.98 31.84
N LEU A 235 5.39 -22.87 32.37
CA LEU A 235 6.28 -21.73 32.14
C LEU A 235 7.54 -22.22 31.44
N TRP A 236 7.89 -21.59 30.33
CA TRP A 236 9.16 -21.77 29.66
C TRP A 236 10.05 -20.55 29.89
N CYS A 237 11.30 -20.79 30.30
CA CYS A 237 12.33 -19.75 30.38
C CYS A 237 13.47 -20.04 29.40
N SER A 238 13.89 -19.00 28.68
CA SER A 238 15.06 -19.07 27.81
C SER A 238 16.34 -19.34 28.57
N GLU A 239 17.25 -20.13 27.98
CA GLU A 239 18.58 -20.37 28.56
C GLU A 239 19.37 -19.06 28.71
N ASN A 240 19.22 -18.14 27.76
CA ASN A 240 19.88 -16.83 27.79
C ASN A 240 19.37 -15.96 28.94
N LEU A 241 18.09 -16.09 29.29
CA LEU A 241 17.51 -15.38 30.43
C LEU A 241 18.11 -15.89 31.75
N VAL A 242 18.38 -17.19 31.88
CA VAL A 242 18.86 -17.77 33.15
C VAL A 242 20.39 -17.74 33.28
N ASN A 243 21.12 -18.17 32.24
CA ASN A 243 22.55 -18.49 32.35
C ASN A 243 23.51 -17.37 31.94
N SER A 244 23.00 -16.22 31.47
CA SER A 244 23.79 -15.01 31.12
C SER A 244 25.02 -15.27 30.21
N GLN A 245 25.00 -16.31 29.37
CA GLN A 245 26.13 -16.63 28.49
C GLN A 245 25.82 -16.39 27.00
N THR A 246 26.79 -15.69 26.39
CA THR A 246 27.10 -15.49 24.97
C THR A 246 26.25 -14.52 24.15
N ASN A 247 26.99 -13.62 23.50
CA ASN A 247 26.58 -12.73 22.43
C ASN A 247 25.94 -13.55 21.31
N LEU A 248 24.61 -13.73 21.34
CA LEU A 248 23.88 -14.05 20.12
C LEU A 248 24.27 -13.00 19.09
N SER A 249 24.85 -13.41 17.97
CA SER A 249 24.90 -12.54 16.80
C SER A 249 23.46 -12.16 16.52
N LYS A 250 23.10 -10.88 16.66
CA LYS A 250 21.71 -10.36 16.72
C LYS A 250 20.80 -10.82 15.56
N ASN A 251 21.35 -11.43 14.51
CA ASN A 251 20.67 -11.77 13.26
C ASN A 251 20.77 -13.24 12.81
N HIS A 252 21.48 -14.15 13.51
CA HIS A 252 21.54 -15.57 13.11
C HIS A 252 20.93 -16.44 14.21
N TYR A 253 19.81 -17.09 13.90
CA TYR A 253 19.06 -17.92 14.84
C TYR A 253 19.05 -19.38 14.37
N SER A 254 19.23 -20.28 15.33
CA SER A 254 19.16 -21.73 15.14
C SER A 254 17.86 -22.30 15.70
N LEU A 255 17.59 -23.58 15.42
CA LEU A 255 16.42 -24.27 15.99
C LEU A 255 16.50 -24.44 17.52
N ASP A 256 17.70 -24.42 18.10
CA ASP A 256 17.88 -24.58 19.56
C ASP A 256 17.54 -23.29 20.33
N ASP A 257 17.52 -22.15 19.64
CA ASP A 257 17.07 -20.86 20.20
C ASP A 257 15.52 -20.76 20.30
N MET A 258 14.79 -21.71 19.73
CA MET A 258 13.32 -21.71 19.62
C MET A 258 12.66 -22.63 20.66
N ILE A 259 11.39 -22.36 20.97
CA ILE A 259 10.63 -23.10 22.00
C ILE A 259 10.22 -24.48 21.46
N PRO A 260 10.61 -25.58 22.13
CA PRO A 260 10.16 -26.93 21.76
C PRO A 260 8.72 -27.16 22.24
N ILE A 261 7.87 -27.68 21.35
CA ILE A 261 6.45 -27.95 21.66
C ILE A 261 6.01 -29.38 21.32
N GLU A 262 6.62 -30.02 20.31
CA GLU A 262 6.12 -31.31 19.80
C GLU A 262 7.21 -32.31 19.43
N SER A 263 8.45 -32.09 19.90
CA SER A 263 9.56 -33.00 19.63
C SER A 263 10.30 -33.46 20.90
N GLN A 264 10.69 -34.74 20.89
CA GLN A 264 11.59 -35.34 21.86
C GLN A 264 12.77 -35.98 21.11
N HIS A 265 14.01 -35.57 21.43
CA HIS A 265 15.23 -36.06 20.77
C HIS A 265 15.18 -36.00 19.22
N GLY A 266 14.57 -34.94 18.67
CA GLY A 266 14.48 -34.73 17.22
C GLY A 266 13.41 -35.56 16.49
N LYS A 267 12.60 -36.36 17.19
CA LYS A 267 11.42 -37.02 16.61
C LYS A 267 10.16 -36.21 16.91
N ILE A 268 9.44 -35.85 15.85
CA ILE A 268 8.14 -35.17 15.93
C ILE A 268 7.08 -36.17 16.34
N GLU A 269 6.30 -35.83 17.37
CA GLU A 269 5.11 -36.58 17.72
C GLU A 269 3.98 -36.24 16.74
N LYS A 270 3.51 -37.21 15.95
CA LYS A 270 2.43 -36.99 14.96
C LYS A 270 1.03 -36.99 15.59
N LYS A 271 0.87 -36.25 16.70
CA LYS A 271 -0.38 -36.10 17.44
C LYS A 271 -1.07 -34.79 17.07
N GLU A 272 -2.40 -34.79 17.03
CA GLU A 272 -3.19 -33.59 16.73
C GLU A 272 -3.22 -32.69 17.96
N ARG A 273 -2.75 -31.44 17.80
CA ARG A 273 -2.69 -30.43 18.85
C ARG A 273 -3.26 -29.11 18.38
N LEU A 274 -3.92 -28.39 19.28
CA LEU A 274 -4.48 -27.07 19.00
C LEU A 274 -3.90 -26.03 19.96
N ILE A 275 -3.18 -25.08 19.40
CA ILE A 275 -2.59 -23.95 20.13
C ILE A 275 -3.45 -22.73 19.91
N ILE A 276 -3.85 -22.07 20.99
CA ILE A 276 -4.71 -20.90 20.94
C ILE A 276 -3.92 -19.70 21.44
N GLY A 277 -3.97 -18.59 20.71
CA GLY A 277 -3.25 -17.37 21.11
C GLY A 277 -4.00 -16.12 20.68
N HIS A 278 -3.50 -14.96 21.10
CA HIS A 278 -3.95 -13.67 20.62
C HIS A 278 -2.85 -13.07 19.76
N ASN A 279 -3.10 -12.91 18.45
CA ASN A 279 -2.05 -12.65 17.46
C ASN A 279 -1.03 -13.82 17.38
N VAL A 280 -1.56 -15.04 17.34
CA VAL A 280 -0.80 -16.32 17.40
C VAL A 280 0.31 -16.46 16.35
N GLY A 281 0.24 -15.70 15.25
CA GLY A 281 1.30 -15.68 14.24
C GLY A 281 2.64 -15.20 14.79
N PHE A 282 2.62 -14.32 15.80
CA PHE A 282 3.81 -13.88 16.51
C PHE A 282 4.38 -15.02 17.37
N ASP A 283 3.55 -15.69 18.17
CA ASP A 283 3.95 -16.80 19.05
C ASP A 283 4.44 -18.00 18.25
N ARG A 284 3.73 -18.33 17.16
CA ARG A 284 4.06 -19.42 16.25
C ARG A 284 5.48 -19.31 15.69
N ALA A 285 5.91 -18.09 15.37
CA ALA A 285 7.25 -17.85 14.83
C ALA A 285 8.37 -18.16 15.85
N ARG A 286 8.05 -18.44 17.12
CA ARG A 286 9.03 -18.82 18.15
C ARG A 286 8.98 -20.32 18.49
N ILE A 287 8.16 -21.09 17.78
CA ILE A 287 8.03 -22.54 17.98
C ILE A 287 9.00 -23.27 17.05
N ARG A 288 9.85 -24.12 17.63
CA ARG A 288 10.92 -24.86 16.96
C ARG A 288 10.41 -25.72 15.79
N GLU A 289 9.41 -26.56 16.02
CA GLU A 289 8.98 -27.57 15.06
C GLU A 289 8.22 -26.99 13.86
N GLN A 290 7.78 -25.73 13.95
CA GLN A 290 7.09 -25.04 12.87
C GLN A 290 8.02 -24.65 11.71
N TYR A 291 9.34 -24.61 11.94
CA TYR A 291 10.36 -24.39 10.92
C TYR A 291 10.77 -25.67 10.17
N LEU A 292 10.40 -26.85 10.68
CA LEU A 292 10.74 -28.12 10.04
C LEU A 292 9.98 -28.28 8.71
N LEU A 293 10.65 -28.88 7.72
CA LEU A 293 10.05 -29.11 6.40
C LEU A 293 8.94 -30.16 6.42
N GLU A 294 9.01 -31.12 7.35
CA GLU A 294 8.00 -32.16 7.53
C GLU A 294 6.73 -31.60 8.17
N ASN A 295 5.56 -32.08 7.71
CA ASN A 295 4.29 -31.57 8.20
C ASN A 295 3.95 -32.10 9.60
N THR A 296 3.67 -31.17 10.51
CA THR A 296 3.20 -31.40 11.88
C THR A 296 1.67 -31.29 11.92
N LYS A 297 1.08 -31.98 12.90
CA LYS A 297 -0.37 -31.98 13.11
C LYS A 297 -0.83 -30.91 14.13
N THR A 298 0.07 -30.02 14.52
CA THR A 298 -0.28 -28.87 15.34
C THR A 298 -0.96 -27.80 14.48
N ARG A 299 -2.06 -27.23 14.98
CA ARG A 299 -2.81 -26.12 14.34
C ARG A 299 -2.97 -24.97 15.31
N PHE A 300 -3.16 -23.77 14.75
CA PHE A 300 -3.19 -22.53 15.50
C PHE A 300 -4.54 -21.84 15.35
N LEU A 301 -5.11 -21.39 16.46
CA LEU A 301 -6.33 -20.60 16.49
C LEU A 301 -6.03 -19.22 17.07
N ASP A 302 -6.26 -18.20 16.25
CA ASP A 302 -6.02 -16.81 16.63
C ASP A 302 -7.31 -16.12 17.09
N THR A 303 -7.38 -15.77 18.37
CA THR A 303 -8.52 -15.04 18.94
C THR A 303 -8.65 -13.63 18.36
N MET A 304 -7.55 -12.99 17.93
CA MET A 304 -7.60 -11.71 17.23
C MET A 304 -8.31 -11.84 15.88
N SER A 305 -7.96 -12.87 15.09
CA SER A 305 -8.64 -13.18 13.82
C SER A 305 -10.13 -13.50 14.01
N LEU A 306 -10.49 -14.28 15.04
CA LEU A 306 -11.90 -14.53 15.38
C LEU A 306 -12.64 -13.22 15.70
N HIS A 307 -12.01 -12.32 16.46
CA HIS A 307 -12.61 -11.04 16.82
C HIS A 307 -12.78 -10.14 15.60
N VAL A 308 -11.77 -10.03 14.73
CA VAL A 308 -11.88 -9.23 13.51
C VAL A 308 -13.02 -9.74 12.61
N ALA A 309 -13.24 -11.06 12.55
CA ALA A 309 -14.34 -11.64 11.81
C ALA A 309 -15.73 -11.34 12.43
N VAL A 310 -15.84 -11.30 13.76
CA VAL A 310 -17.14 -11.13 14.46
C VAL A 310 -17.46 -9.67 14.77
N GLY A 311 -16.51 -8.92 15.31
CA GLY A 311 -16.66 -7.56 15.84
C GLY A 311 -15.61 -6.57 15.33
N GLY A 312 -14.93 -6.88 14.22
CA GLY A 312 -13.98 -5.96 13.61
C GLY A 312 -14.63 -4.70 13.06
N VAL A 313 -13.84 -3.63 12.93
CA VAL A 313 -14.28 -2.32 12.41
C VAL A 313 -13.57 -1.90 11.12
N THR A 314 -14.26 -1.06 10.33
CA THR A 314 -13.70 -0.47 9.10
C THR A 314 -12.64 0.58 9.39
N SER A 315 -11.83 0.97 8.41
CA SER A 315 -10.84 2.05 8.57
C SER A 315 -11.50 3.39 8.94
N TYR A 316 -12.69 3.67 8.40
CA TYR A 316 -13.45 4.87 8.76
C TYR A 316 -13.95 4.80 10.21
N GLN A 317 -14.59 3.70 10.60
CA GLN A 317 -15.03 3.47 11.98
C GLN A 317 -13.87 3.51 12.98
N ARG A 318 -12.70 2.96 12.61
CA ARG A 318 -11.48 3.03 13.43
C ARG A 318 -11.01 4.47 13.63
N ASN A 319 -11.07 5.31 12.60
CA ASN A 319 -10.76 6.74 12.72
C ASN A 319 -11.77 7.45 13.63
N VAL A 320 -13.06 7.12 13.52
CA VAL A 320 -14.10 7.65 14.42
C VAL A 320 -13.83 7.25 15.88
N MET A 321 -13.47 5.99 16.13
CA MET A 321 -13.06 5.51 17.45
C MET A 321 -11.79 6.22 17.98
N MET A 322 -10.84 6.55 17.11
CA MET A 322 -9.65 7.33 17.50
C MET A 322 -9.99 8.77 17.89
N VAL A 323 -10.89 9.42 17.15
CA VAL A 323 -11.36 10.77 17.51
C VAL A 323 -12.11 10.74 18.83
N ALA A 324 -13.00 9.75 19.01
CA ALA A 324 -13.75 9.56 20.25
C ALA A 324 -12.83 9.29 21.46
N SER A 325 -11.83 8.41 21.31
CA SER A 325 -10.88 8.11 22.40
C SER A 325 -10.02 9.30 22.80
N ASN A 326 -9.77 10.23 21.86
CA ASN A 326 -8.96 11.43 22.10
C ASN A 326 -9.80 12.63 22.57
N GLY A 327 -11.05 12.41 23.01
CA GLY A 327 -11.93 13.46 23.54
C GLY A 327 -12.50 14.41 22.47
N GLY A 328 -12.38 14.06 21.19
CA GLY A 328 -12.95 14.86 20.10
C GLY A 328 -14.46 14.61 19.95
N GLU A 329 -15.23 15.66 19.70
CA GLU A 329 -16.65 15.54 19.38
C GLU A 329 -16.83 14.76 18.06
N VAL A 330 -17.42 13.56 18.15
CA VAL A 330 -17.86 12.80 16.98
C VAL A 330 -19.07 13.53 16.41
N LYS A 331 -18.90 14.17 15.24
CA LYS A 331 -20.01 14.78 14.51
C LYS A 331 -21.06 13.71 14.19
N LYS A 332 -22.17 13.73 14.93
CA LYS A 332 -23.36 12.93 14.60
C LYS A 332 -23.79 13.30 13.18
N GLY A 333 -24.02 12.30 12.34
CA GLY A 333 -24.54 12.50 10.99
C GLY A 333 -25.91 13.18 11.02
N LYS A 334 -26.40 13.60 9.83
CA LYS A 334 -27.75 14.17 9.68
C LYS A 334 -28.86 13.24 10.18
N ASP A 335 -28.60 11.95 10.20
CA ASP A 335 -29.45 10.96 10.85
C ASP A 335 -28.85 10.66 12.23
N ASN A 336 -29.65 10.83 13.29
CA ASN A 336 -29.34 10.45 14.67
C ASN A 336 -29.16 8.91 14.83
N SER A 337 -28.86 8.17 13.76
CA SER A 337 -28.65 6.73 13.80
C SER A 337 -27.43 6.42 14.67
N VAL A 338 -27.72 5.60 15.65
CA VAL A 338 -27.02 5.49 16.91
C VAL A 338 -25.60 4.97 16.69
N LEU A 339 -24.66 5.43 17.51
CA LEU A 339 -23.31 4.84 17.58
C LEU A 339 -23.33 3.43 18.23
N ASP A 340 -24.42 2.67 18.07
CA ASP A 340 -24.62 1.35 18.68
C ASP A 340 -23.56 0.35 18.25
N TRP A 341 -23.01 0.52 17.05
CA TRP A 341 -21.87 -0.28 16.60
C TRP A 341 -20.62 -0.14 17.50
N LEU A 342 -20.44 0.98 18.23
CA LEU A 342 -19.35 1.14 19.22
C LEU A 342 -19.50 0.20 20.42
N LEU A 343 -20.72 -0.25 20.75
CA LEU A 343 -20.98 -1.15 21.86
C LEU A 343 -20.69 -2.62 21.52
N VAL A 344 -20.66 -2.95 20.22
CA VAL A 344 -20.50 -4.34 19.74
C VAL A 344 -19.16 -4.58 19.04
N SER A 345 -18.26 -3.60 19.04
CA SER A 345 -16.98 -3.66 18.33
C SER A 345 -15.87 -2.94 19.09
N SER A 346 -14.63 -3.35 18.84
CA SER A 346 -13.44 -2.78 19.49
C SER A 346 -12.26 -2.70 18.52
N ARG A 347 -11.13 -2.22 19.02
CA ARG A 347 -9.83 -2.39 18.35
C ARG A 347 -9.34 -3.82 18.56
N ASN A 348 -8.32 -4.19 17.79
CA ASN A 348 -7.88 -5.58 17.70
C ASN A 348 -7.02 -6.06 18.88
N GLY A 349 -6.49 -5.17 19.73
CA GLY A 349 -5.56 -5.56 20.79
C GLY A 349 -6.25 -6.24 21.96
N LEU A 350 -5.60 -7.24 22.58
CA LEU A 350 -6.17 -8.07 23.65
C LEU A 350 -6.87 -7.29 24.75
N SER A 351 -6.24 -6.21 25.26
CA SER A 351 -6.81 -5.35 26.30
C SER A 351 -8.16 -4.73 25.88
N ASP A 352 -8.30 -4.27 24.63
CA ASP A 352 -9.54 -3.66 24.14
C ASP A 352 -10.60 -4.73 23.80
N VAL A 353 -10.17 -5.92 23.34
CA VAL A 353 -11.03 -7.08 23.06
C VAL A 353 -11.58 -7.70 24.35
N HIS A 354 -10.73 -7.83 25.38
CA HIS A 354 -11.12 -8.31 26.69
C HIS A 354 -12.07 -7.33 27.39
N GLU A 355 -11.88 -6.02 27.20
CA GLU A 355 -12.84 -5.01 27.66
C GLU A 355 -14.23 -5.19 27.00
N LEU A 356 -14.27 -5.45 25.69
CA LEU A 356 -15.52 -5.65 24.96
C LEU A 356 -16.30 -6.90 25.40
N TYR A 357 -15.64 -8.05 25.51
CA TYR A 357 -16.32 -9.33 25.78
C TYR A 357 -16.39 -9.69 27.27
N CYS A 358 -15.41 -9.27 28.06
CA CYS A 358 -15.29 -9.65 29.47
C CYS A 358 -15.47 -8.46 30.44
N GLY A 359 -15.63 -7.23 29.94
CA GLY A 359 -16.00 -6.03 30.73
C GLY A 359 -14.88 -5.40 31.55
N ASN A 360 -13.65 -5.93 31.49
CA ASN A 360 -12.50 -5.44 32.27
C ASN A 360 -11.32 -5.12 31.35
N ARG A 361 -10.58 -4.04 31.63
CA ARG A 361 -9.40 -3.66 30.85
C ARG A 361 -8.10 -4.16 31.49
N LEU A 362 -7.23 -4.76 30.68
CA LEU A 362 -5.93 -5.28 31.13
C LEU A 362 -4.88 -4.17 31.28
N ASN A 363 -3.99 -4.28 32.27
CA ASN A 363 -2.86 -3.37 32.45
C ASN A 363 -1.75 -3.66 31.42
N LYS A 364 -1.17 -2.62 30.83
CA LYS A 364 -0.14 -2.71 29.77
C LYS A 364 1.28 -2.38 30.26
N GLU A 365 1.44 -1.95 31.50
CA GLU A 365 2.72 -1.41 32.00
C GLU A 365 3.85 -2.44 32.05
N ALA A 366 3.54 -3.69 32.42
CA ALA A 366 4.54 -4.77 32.48
C ALA A 366 5.16 -5.09 31.12
N ARG A 367 4.39 -4.96 30.03
CA ARG A 367 4.83 -5.18 28.66
C ARG A 367 5.95 -4.23 28.22
N ASP A 368 5.94 -2.99 28.73
CA ASP A 368 6.94 -1.98 28.35
C ASP A 368 8.37 -2.41 28.75
N LEU A 369 8.53 -3.28 29.76
CA LEU A 369 9.81 -3.86 30.14
C LEU A 369 10.36 -4.81 29.06
N PHE A 370 9.53 -5.63 28.41
CA PHE A 370 9.97 -6.48 27.29
C PHE A 370 10.33 -5.67 26.04
N VAL A 371 9.66 -4.53 25.84
CA VAL A 371 9.86 -3.70 24.64
C VAL A 371 11.05 -2.74 24.77
N LYS A 372 11.21 -2.09 25.94
CA LYS A 372 12.21 -1.03 26.15
C LYS A 372 13.29 -1.41 27.15
N GLY A 373 13.03 -2.38 28.03
CA GLY A 373 13.97 -2.83 29.05
C GLY A 373 15.07 -3.74 28.50
N SER A 374 16.01 -4.08 29.37
CA SER A 374 17.10 -5.02 29.13
C SER A 374 16.79 -6.40 29.71
N MET A 375 17.57 -7.41 29.32
CA MET A 375 17.48 -8.74 29.94
C MET A 375 17.75 -8.72 31.46
N ALA A 376 18.51 -7.76 31.98
CA ALA A 376 18.72 -7.60 33.41
C ALA A 376 17.43 -7.16 34.12
N ASP A 377 16.73 -6.17 33.57
CA ASP A 377 15.47 -5.66 34.13
C ASP A 377 14.38 -6.74 34.19
N ILE A 378 14.36 -7.63 33.18
CA ILE A 378 13.45 -8.79 33.12
C ILE A 378 13.77 -9.79 34.22
N ARG A 379 15.06 -10.04 34.52
CA ARG A 379 15.48 -10.96 35.60
C ARG A 379 15.07 -10.42 36.97
N GLU A 380 15.24 -9.12 37.20
CA GLU A 380 14.88 -8.47 38.46
C GLU A 380 13.37 -8.52 38.72
N ASN A 381 12.56 -8.34 37.68
CA ASN A 381 11.10 -8.32 37.76
C ASN A 381 10.43 -9.65 37.36
N PHE A 382 11.18 -10.76 37.33
CA PHE A 382 10.75 -12.04 36.74
C PHE A 382 9.40 -12.55 37.28
N GLN A 383 9.17 -12.49 38.60
CA GLN A 383 7.92 -13.01 39.20
C GLN A 383 6.68 -12.25 38.73
N ALA A 384 6.79 -10.92 38.63
CA ALA A 384 5.70 -10.07 38.16
C ALA A 384 5.45 -10.29 36.67
N LEU A 385 6.52 -10.42 35.87
CA LEU A 385 6.45 -10.66 34.43
C LEU A 385 5.89 -12.04 34.09
N ALA A 386 6.28 -13.10 34.82
CA ALA A 386 5.72 -14.44 34.61
C ALA A 386 4.21 -14.49 34.93
N THR A 387 3.79 -13.78 35.98
CA THR A 387 2.36 -13.65 36.31
C THR A 387 1.62 -12.86 35.23
N TYR A 388 2.21 -11.78 34.72
CA TYR A 388 1.66 -11.01 33.60
C TYR A 388 1.43 -11.88 32.35
N CYS A 389 2.42 -12.68 31.92
CA CYS A 389 2.26 -13.58 30.77
C CYS A 389 1.14 -14.62 31.00
N ALA A 390 1.01 -15.11 32.23
CA ALA A 390 -0.04 -16.06 32.58
C ALA A 390 -1.44 -15.41 32.64
N ASP A 391 -1.53 -14.17 33.11
CA ASP A 391 -2.76 -13.36 33.07
C ASP A 391 -3.20 -13.08 31.63
N ASP A 392 -2.27 -12.81 30.70
CA ASP A 392 -2.58 -12.61 29.28
C ASP A 392 -3.11 -13.91 28.63
N CYS A 393 -2.54 -15.08 28.97
CA CYS A 393 -3.10 -16.38 28.58
C CYS A 393 -4.51 -16.60 29.14
N LEU A 394 -4.73 -16.25 30.42
CA LEU A 394 -6.03 -16.38 31.07
C LEU A 394 -7.08 -15.44 30.47
N ALA A 395 -6.70 -14.21 30.16
CA ALA A 395 -7.55 -13.25 29.46
C ALA A 395 -7.91 -13.75 28.05
N THR A 396 -6.95 -14.32 27.33
CA THR A 396 -7.18 -14.93 26.01
C THR A 396 -8.16 -16.09 26.09
N LEU A 397 -8.06 -16.95 27.12
CA LEU A 397 -9.02 -18.02 27.37
C LEU A 397 -10.44 -17.48 27.62
N ARG A 398 -10.57 -16.45 28.46
CA ARG A 398 -11.88 -15.82 28.76
C ARG A 398 -12.51 -15.22 27.51
N VAL A 399 -11.72 -14.51 26.69
CA VAL A 399 -12.18 -13.99 25.39
C VAL A 399 -12.63 -15.12 24.48
N LEU A 400 -11.87 -16.21 24.38
CA LEU A 400 -12.23 -17.36 23.55
C LEU A 400 -13.59 -17.96 23.95
N LYS A 401 -13.87 -18.08 25.25
CA LYS A 401 -15.14 -18.65 25.75
C LYS A 401 -16.37 -17.89 25.26
N GLU A 402 -16.30 -16.55 25.27
CA GLU A 402 -17.38 -15.69 24.78
C GLU A 402 -17.41 -15.59 23.25
N LEU A 403 -16.24 -15.56 22.62
CA LEU A 403 -16.11 -15.29 21.19
C LEU A 403 -16.38 -16.52 20.31
N LEU A 404 -16.02 -17.73 20.75
CA LEU A 404 -16.16 -18.94 19.94
C LEU A 404 -17.62 -19.26 19.59
N PRO A 405 -18.59 -19.22 20.51
CA PRO A 405 -20.00 -19.44 20.18
C PRO A 405 -20.52 -18.45 19.14
N LEU A 406 -20.21 -17.16 19.31
CA LEU A 406 -20.58 -16.09 18.37
C LEU A 406 -19.98 -16.33 16.99
N TYR A 407 -18.73 -16.76 16.93
CA TYR A 407 -18.06 -17.10 15.68
C TYR A 407 -18.74 -18.28 14.97
N LEU A 408 -19.03 -19.37 15.69
CA LEU A 408 -19.65 -20.56 15.11
C LEU A 408 -21.09 -20.32 14.62
N GLU A 409 -21.85 -19.47 15.31
CA GLU A 409 -23.18 -19.05 14.86
C GLU A 409 -23.09 -18.22 13.57
N ARG A 410 -22.13 -17.31 13.50
CA ARG A 410 -21.94 -16.39 12.37
C ARG A 410 -21.35 -17.05 11.13
N PHE A 411 -20.58 -18.13 11.33
CA PHE A 411 -19.87 -18.88 10.31
C PHE A 411 -20.17 -20.39 10.44
N PRO A 412 -21.39 -20.82 10.06
CA PRO A 412 -21.84 -22.19 10.30
C PRO A 412 -21.12 -23.22 9.41
N HIS A 413 -20.58 -22.80 8.26
CA HIS A 413 -19.97 -23.72 7.31
C HIS A 413 -18.55 -24.14 7.76
N PRO A 414 -18.26 -25.45 7.93
CA PRO A 414 -17.00 -25.95 8.53
C PRO A 414 -15.76 -25.62 7.70
N VAL A 415 -15.91 -25.46 6.39
CA VAL A 415 -14.86 -24.99 5.47
C VAL A 415 -14.17 -23.71 5.97
N THR A 416 -14.92 -22.74 6.48
CA THR A 416 -14.31 -21.46 6.90
C THR A 416 -13.33 -21.70 8.04
N PHE A 417 -13.71 -22.52 9.01
CA PHE A 417 -12.83 -22.89 10.12
C PHE A 417 -11.63 -23.74 9.65
N ALA A 418 -11.84 -24.69 8.73
CA ALA A 418 -10.78 -25.50 8.15
C ALA A 418 -9.73 -24.67 7.40
N GLY A 419 -10.19 -23.75 6.55
CA GLY A 419 -9.32 -22.81 5.84
C GLY A 419 -8.51 -21.96 6.80
N MET A 420 -9.14 -21.47 7.88
CA MET A 420 -8.44 -20.66 8.88
C MET A 420 -7.28 -21.41 9.56
N LEU A 421 -7.50 -22.66 9.99
CA LEU A 421 -6.47 -23.46 10.65
C LEU A 421 -5.28 -23.76 9.73
N GLU A 422 -5.53 -24.00 8.44
CA GLU A 422 -4.47 -24.32 7.48
C GLU A 422 -3.68 -23.07 7.05
N MET A 423 -4.36 -21.94 6.82
CA MET A 423 -3.72 -20.66 6.46
C MET A 423 -2.70 -20.20 7.51
N GLY A 424 -2.92 -20.52 8.79
CA GLY A 424 -1.99 -20.20 9.89
C GLY A 424 -0.69 -21.01 9.91
N THR A 425 -0.55 -22.04 9.06
CA THR A 425 0.61 -22.96 9.06
C THR A 425 1.62 -22.70 7.94
N SER A 426 1.58 -21.52 7.32
CA SER A 426 2.45 -21.17 6.19
C SER A 426 3.95 -21.17 6.55
N ILE A 427 4.79 -21.63 5.63
CA ILE A 427 6.25 -21.62 5.71
C ILE A 427 6.84 -21.06 4.41
N LEU A 428 7.90 -20.26 4.53
CA LEU A 428 8.66 -19.72 3.42
C LEU A 428 10.10 -20.23 3.51
N PRO A 429 10.44 -21.33 2.81
CA PRO A 429 11.79 -21.87 2.83
C PRO A 429 12.78 -20.91 2.17
N VAL A 430 13.94 -20.77 2.80
CA VAL A 430 15.05 -19.92 2.35
C VAL A 430 16.37 -20.68 2.48
N ASN A 431 17.43 -20.14 1.92
CA ASN A 431 18.79 -20.66 2.07
C ASN A 431 19.77 -19.50 2.22
N SER A 432 21.08 -19.78 2.20
CA SER A 432 22.12 -18.75 2.33
C SER A 432 22.07 -17.63 1.28
N ASN A 433 21.26 -17.75 0.22
CA ASN A 433 21.02 -16.65 -0.71
C ASN A 433 20.25 -15.50 -0.05
N TRP A 434 19.48 -15.76 1.02
CA TRP A 434 18.77 -14.72 1.75
C TRP A 434 19.74 -13.70 2.34
N ASP A 435 20.73 -14.15 3.11
CA ASP A 435 21.73 -13.25 3.73
C ASP A 435 22.54 -12.50 2.66
N ARG A 436 22.95 -13.21 1.61
CA ARG A 436 23.64 -12.60 0.46
C ARG A 436 22.77 -11.54 -0.23
N TYR A 437 21.47 -11.78 -0.35
CA TYR A 437 20.54 -10.81 -0.90
C TYR A 437 20.39 -9.59 0.00
N LEU A 438 20.29 -9.77 1.33
CA LEU A 438 20.24 -8.64 2.26
C LEU A 438 21.51 -7.80 2.17
N GLU A 439 22.68 -8.43 2.21
CA GLU A 439 23.97 -7.74 2.09
C GLU A 439 24.12 -7.03 0.75
N SER A 440 23.81 -7.71 -0.36
CA SER A 440 23.93 -7.15 -1.70
C SER A 440 22.93 -6.02 -1.96
N ALA A 441 21.68 -6.17 -1.50
CA ALA A 441 20.65 -5.15 -1.67
C ALA A 441 20.95 -3.92 -0.81
N GLU A 442 21.40 -4.12 0.43
CA GLU A 442 21.80 -3.04 1.33
C GLU A 442 23.06 -2.32 0.81
N ALA A 443 24.08 -3.06 0.37
CA ALA A 443 25.27 -2.46 -0.23
C ALA A 443 24.93 -1.64 -1.49
N SER A 444 24.09 -2.19 -2.38
CA SER A 444 23.64 -1.49 -3.59
C SER A 444 22.82 -0.24 -3.25
N PHE A 445 22.00 -0.32 -2.21
CA PHE A 445 21.23 0.80 -1.70
C PHE A 445 22.13 1.90 -1.14
N LEU A 446 23.08 1.56 -0.26
CA LEU A 446 24.03 2.51 0.34
C LEU A 446 24.93 3.17 -0.72
N GLU A 447 25.39 2.40 -1.70
CA GLU A 447 26.14 2.94 -2.84
C GLU A 447 25.30 3.94 -3.64
N THR A 448 24.07 3.55 -3.99
CA THR A 448 23.16 4.38 -4.78
C THR A 448 22.73 5.64 -4.00
N GLU A 449 22.49 5.51 -2.70
CA GLU A 449 22.21 6.64 -1.81
C GLU A 449 23.41 7.57 -1.69
N THR A 450 24.63 7.03 -1.57
CA THR A 450 25.86 7.84 -1.58
C THR A 450 26.03 8.60 -2.89
N ILE A 451 25.76 7.95 -4.04
CA ILE A 451 25.79 8.60 -5.36
C ILE A 451 24.72 9.70 -5.43
N LEU A 452 23.53 9.45 -4.90
CA LEU A 452 22.45 10.43 -4.85
C LEU A 452 22.83 11.62 -3.98
N SER A 453 23.32 11.39 -2.75
CA SER A 453 23.74 12.44 -1.81
C SER A 453 24.90 13.27 -2.38
N ARG A 454 25.92 12.63 -2.97
CA ARG A 454 27.03 13.33 -3.64
C ARG A 454 26.57 14.15 -4.84
N GLY A 455 25.65 13.61 -5.64
CA GLY A 455 25.08 14.34 -6.77
C GLY A 455 24.25 15.55 -6.31
N LEU A 456 23.50 15.42 -5.23
CA LEU A 456 22.78 16.53 -4.61
C LEU A 456 23.73 17.57 -4.02
N ALA A 457 24.80 17.13 -3.36
CA ALA A 457 25.85 17.99 -2.83
C ALA A 457 26.51 18.82 -3.93
N GLN A 458 26.88 18.17 -5.06
CA GLN A 458 27.43 18.86 -6.22
C GLN A 458 26.47 19.91 -6.78
N GLN A 459 25.18 19.61 -6.88
CA GLN A 459 24.18 20.60 -7.33
C GLN A 459 24.02 21.75 -6.33
N ALA A 460 24.14 21.48 -5.02
CA ALA A 460 24.11 22.52 -4.01
C ALA A 460 25.36 23.44 -4.11
N GLU A 461 26.54 22.87 -4.31
CA GLU A 461 27.79 23.63 -4.54
C GLU A 461 27.72 24.46 -5.82
N ASP A 462 27.18 23.89 -6.90
CA ASP A 462 26.95 24.62 -8.16
C ASP A 462 25.96 25.77 -7.96
N ALA A 463 24.92 25.58 -7.13
CA ALA A 463 24.00 26.67 -6.79
C ALA A 463 24.70 27.79 -6.01
N VAL A 464 25.62 27.48 -5.08
CA VAL A 464 26.38 28.50 -4.33
C VAL A 464 27.20 29.41 -5.25
N LYS A 465 27.70 28.93 -6.39
CA LYS A 465 28.46 29.75 -7.36
C LYS A 465 27.68 30.97 -7.86
N TYR A 466 26.34 30.92 -7.83
CA TYR A 466 25.48 32.04 -8.22
C TYR A 466 25.61 33.25 -7.27
N MET A 467 26.26 33.08 -6.11
CA MET A 467 26.54 34.15 -5.16
C MET A 467 27.58 35.15 -5.67
N ASN A 468 28.58 34.72 -6.44
CA ASN A 468 29.72 35.56 -6.85
C ASN A 468 29.30 36.80 -7.66
N ASP A 469 28.25 36.65 -8.48
CA ASP A 469 27.73 37.72 -9.36
C ASP A 469 26.29 38.15 -8.99
N SER A 470 25.77 37.73 -7.82
CA SER A 470 24.35 37.91 -7.45
C SER A 470 23.34 37.36 -8.47
N GLN A 471 23.75 36.40 -9.31
CA GLN A 471 22.90 35.75 -10.33
C GLN A 471 21.70 35.02 -9.74
N TYR A 472 21.77 34.63 -8.45
CA TYR A 472 20.64 33.99 -7.76
C TYR A 472 19.38 34.87 -7.72
N LYS A 473 19.53 36.20 -7.82
CA LYS A 473 18.40 37.15 -7.86
C LYS A 473 17.60 37.06 -9.14
N GLU A 474 18.23 36.67 -10.25
CA GLU A 474 17.59 36.49 -11.55
C GLU A 474 17.02 35.07 -11.74
N ASP A 475 17.32 34.14 -10.81
CA ASP A 475 16.88 32.74 -10.92
C ASP A 475 15.53 32.50 -10.20
N PRO A 476 14.48 32.02 -10.91
CA PRO A 476 13.15 31.81 -10.33
C PRO A 476 13.06 30.80 -9.18
N TRP A 477 14.06 29.94 -8.97
CA TRP A 477 14.10 28.95 -7.89
C TRP A 477 14.94 29.38 -6.69
N LEU A 478 16.06 30.07 -6.94
CA LEU A 478 17.08 30.36 -5.94
C LEU A 478 16.91 31.72 -5.23
N TRP A 479 16.12 32.64 -5.79
CA TRP A 479 15.92 33.99 -5.24
C TRP A 479 15.42 34.01 -3.78
N ASN A 480 14.53 33.09 -3.41
CA ASN A 480 13.95 32.98 -2.07
C ASN A 480 14.67 31.92 -1.23
N LEU A 481 15.99 31.95 -1.22
CA LEU A 481 16.83 31.21 -0.28
C LEU A 481 17.56 32.21 0.61
N ASP A 482 17.97 31.80 1.81
CA ASP A 482 18.69 32.68 2.73
C ASP A 482 20.17 32.78 2.35
N TRP A 483 20.49 33.79 1.54
CA TRP A 483 21.85 34.07 1.06
C TRP A 483 22.70 34.89 2.05
N SER A 484 22.23 35.12 3.28
CA SER A 484 23.00 35.86 4.29
C SER A 484 24.28 35.11 4.69
N THR A 485 25.36 35.87 4.94
CA THR A 485 26.65 35.32 5.37
C THR A 485 26.94 35.69 6.82
N GLN A 486 27.68 34.85 7.53
CA GLN A 486 28.08 35.15 8.90
C GLN A 486 29.25 36.15 8.94
N GLU A 487 29.05 37.28 9.63
CA GLU A 487 30.10 38.26 9.88
C GLU A 487 31.18 37.73 10.85
N LEU A 488 32.45 37.94 10.50
CA LEU A 488 33.61 37.55 11.29
C LEU A 488 33.83 38.53 12.45
N LYS A 489 33.69 38.08 13.71
CA LYS A 489 33.93 38.90 14.92
C LYS A 489 35.35 38.67 15.46
N VAL A 490 36.21 39.66 15.34
CA VAL A 490 37.59 39.67 15.88
C VAL A 490 37.57 39.74 17.42
N LYS A 491 38.57 39.17 18.10
CA LYS A 491 38.74 39.33 19.56
C LYS A 491 38.86 40.83 19.89
N LYS A 492 37.98 41.36 20.75
CA LYS A 492 38.12 42.72 21.28
C LYS A 492 39.31 42.75 22.27
N THR A 493 40.25 43.68 22.07
CA THR A 493 41.31 43.99 23.04
C THR A 493 40.66 44.47 24.34
N LYS A 494 40.88 43.76 25.44
CA LYS A 494 40.52 44.27 26.78
C LYS A 494 41.58 45.31 27.19
N PRO A 495 41.22 46.51 27.67
CA PRO A 495 42.21 47.44 28.21
C PRO A 495 42.87 46.81 29.45
N ARG A 496 44.21 46.74 29.46
CA ARG A 496 45.01 46.24 30.59
C ARG A 496 44.68 47.06 31.84
N LYS A 497 44.10 46.42 32.87
CA LYS A 497 44.01 47.00 34.22
C LYS A 497 45.42 47.05 34.83
N LYS A 498 45.75 48.16 35.49
CA LYS A 498 47.05 48.46 36.11
C LYS A 498 47.56 47.29 36.97
N ALA A 499 48.85 47.01 36.81
CA ALA A 499 49.58 45.96 37.50
C ALA A 499 49.49 46.12 39.03
N ILE A 500 49.15 45.02 39.70
CA ILE A 500 49.50 44.78 41.11
C ILE A 500 50.35 43.52 41.12
N ASP A 501 51.54 43.72 41.64
CA ASP A 501 52.63 42.78 41.81
C ASP A 501 52.28 41.71 42.86
N LYS A 502 52.46 40.42 42.53
CA LYS A 502 53.04 39.39 43.43
C LYS A 502 52.98 37.96 42.88
N ARG A 503 54.18 37.37 42.90
CA ARG A 503 54.56 35.96 43.16
C ARG A 503 54.37 34.94 42.05
N VAL A 504 55.49 34.77 41.34
CA VAL A 504 55.95 33.49 40.80
C VAL A 504 56.17 32.54 41.97
N ASP A 505 55.38 31.47 42.04
CA ASP A 505 55.77 30.24 42.73
C ASP A 505 55.91 29.14 41.68
N THR A 506 57.16 28.69 41.56
CA THR A 506 57.64 27.53 40.84
C THR A 506 57.13 26.23 41.48
N TYR A 507 56.57 25.34 40.66
CA TYR A 507 56.76 23.89 40.80
C TYR A 507 57.15 23.34 39.42
N GLY A 508 58.40 22.86 39.29
CA GLY A 508 58.88 22.09 38.13
C GLY A 508 58.54 20.59 38.28
N PRO A 509 59.29 19.65 37.66
CA PRO A 509 60.19 19.75 36.51
C PRO A 509 59.93 18.62 35.46
N PHE A 510 60.13 18.89 34.18
CA PHE A 510 60.63 17.86 33.26
C PHE A 510 61.65 18.51 32.33
N THR A 511 62.92 18.21 32.64
CA THR A 511 64.11 18.60 31.90
C THR A 511 64.18 17.83 30.58
N PHE A 512 64.06 18.54 29.46
CA PHE A 512 64.67 18.13 28.20
C PHE A 512 65.85 19.06 27.96
N GLU A 513 67.06 18.51 27.91
CA GLU A 513 68.25 19.24 27.48
C GLU A 513 68.06 19.67 26.01
N TYR A 514 67.88 20.97 25.78
CA TYR A 514 68.00 21.57 24.45
C TYR A 514 69.12 22.63 24.48
N ASN A 515 69.95 22.59 23.45
CA ASN A 515 71.15 23.41 23.25
C ASN A 515 70.92 24.92 23.44
N ASN A 516 71.90 25.59 24.06
CA ASN A 516 71.94 27.05 24.29
C ASN A 516 71.98 27.92 23.01
N GLU A 517 72.06 27.34 21.80
CA GLU A 517 71.93 28.07 20.52
C GLU A 517 70.47 28.45 20.17
N VAL A 518 69.49 27.87 20.86
CA VAL A 518 68.06 28.10 20.59
C VAL A 518 67.56 29.40 21.24
N TYR A 519 68.15 29.87 22.34
CA TYR A 519 67.66 31.09 23.01
C TYR A 519 68.01 32.38 22.25
N GLU A 520 69.16 32.43 21.60
CA GLU A 520 69.58 33.60 20.81
C GLU A 520 68.78 33.70 19.50
N SER A 521 68.49 32.56 18.87
CA SER A 521 67.64 32.49 17.67
C SER A 521 66.16 32.76 17.97
N VAL A 522 65.62 32.33 19.11
CA VAL A 522 64.24 32.65 19.52
C VAL A 522 64.07 34.13 19.87
N GLY A 523 65.07 34.78 20.47
CA GLY A 523 65.07 36.22 20.71
C GLY A 523 65.06 37.04 19.41
N ILE A 524 65.92 36.68 18.46
CA ILE A 524 66.01 37.34 17.14
C ILE A 524 64.74 37.09 16.30
N LEU A 525 64.15 35.90 16.38
CA LEU A 525 62.89 35.58 15.71
C LEU A 525 61.70 36.30 16.36
N SER A 526 61.70 36.48 17.67
CA SER A 526 60.67 37.25 18.40
C SER A 526 60.72 38.74 18.05
N GLU A 527 61.90 39.33 17.84
CA GLU A 527 62.03 40.72 17.39
C GLU A 527 61.69 40.89 15.89
N ARG A 528 62.14 39.96 15.04
CA ARG A 528 61.93 40.03 13.57
C ARG A 528 60.50 39.70 13.15
N TYR A 529 59.82 38.80 13.87
CA TYR A 529 58.45 38.36 13.57
C TYR A 529 57.46 38.77 14.69
N GLY A 530 57.79 39.81 15.46
CA GLY A 530 56.92 40.32 16.53
C GLY A 530 55.51 40.69 16.03
N ASP A 531 55.39 41.20 14.81
CA ASP A 531 54.10 41.50 14.16
C ASP A 531 53.27 40.23 13.85
N LEU A 532 53.94 39.11 13.57
CA LEU A 532 53.34 37.79 13.29
C LEU A 532 52.95 37.07 14.59
N MET A 533 53.76 37.18 15.63
CA MET A 533 53.41 36.68 16.97
C MET A 533 52.25 37.50 17.59
N ASN A 534 52.22 38.81 17.36
CA ASN A 534 51.09 39.68 17.73
C ASN A 534 49.85 39.46 16.84
N ALA A 535 49.95 38.72 15.73
CA ALA A 535 48.80 38.35 14.92
C ALA A 535 47.89 37.33 15.63
N GLU A 536 48.37 36.65 16.68
CA GLU A 536 47.55 35.81 17.54
C GLU A 536 46.45 36.63 18.25
N GLU A 537 46.75 37.88 18.61
CA GLU A 537 45.78 38.81 19.20
C GLU A 537 44.70 39.25 18.20
N LYS A 538 45.00 39.15 16.89
CA LYS A 538 44.08 39.42 15.79
C LYS A 538 43.27 38.18 15.36
N LEU A 539 43.51 37.00 15.95
CA LEU A 539 42.72 35.80 15.66
C LEU A 539 41.27 35.92 16.12
N TYR A 540 40.35 35.34 15.36
CA TYR A 540 38.92 35.33 15.68
C TYR A 540 38.65 34.63 17.03
N LYS A 541 37.65 35.14 17.78
CA LYS A 541 37.31 34.61 19.12
C LYS A 541 36.84 33.15 19.09
N ARG A 542 36.21 32.74 17.99
CA ARG A 542 35.85 31.37 17.59
C ARG A 542 35.98 31.29 16.08
N VAL A 543 36.53 30.22 15.53
CA VAL A 543 36.51 29.99 14.07
C VAL A 543 35.05 29.75 13.66
N PRO A 544 34.43 30.64 12.87
CA PRO A 544 33.05 30.42 12.44
C PRO A 544 33.01 29.28 11.42
N PHE A 545 31.93 28.50 11.46
CA PHE A 545 31.73 27.37 10.56
C PHE A 545 31.37 27.87 9.15
N LEU A 546 32.24 27.58 8.17
CA LEU A 546 32.12 27.98 6.76
C LEU A 546 31.82 29.48 6.55
N PRO A 547 32.76 30.40 6.88
CA PRO A 547 32.57 31.82 6.67
C PRO A 547 32.54 32.17 5.18
N GLY A 548 31.61 33.04 4.78
CA GLY A 548 31.42 33.43 3.38
C GLY A 548 30.44 32.56 2.59
N TYR A 549 29.98 31.43 3.14
CA TYR A 549 28.90 30.64 2.54
C TYR A 549 27.52 31.12 3.01
N PRO A 550 26.47 30.98 2.17
CA PRO A 550 25.11 31.39 2.51
C PRO A 550 24.50 30.52 3.61
N GLN A 551 23.61 31.08 4.43
CA GLN A 551 23.01 30.41 5.57
C GLN A 551 22.31 29.10 5.19
N TRP A 552 21.54 29.09 4.08
CA TRP A 552 20.86 27.88 3.61
C TRP A 552 21.81 26.72 3.30
N PHE A 553 23.03 27.00 2.82
CA PHE A 553 24.03 25.99 2.49
C PHE A 553 24.75 25.50 3.75
N ARG A 554 24.97 26.41 4.71
CA ARG A 554 25.58 26.08 6.00
C ARG A 554 24.68 25.17 6.84
N ASP A 555 23.36 25.36 6.76
CA ASP A 555 22.38 24.50 7.41
C ASP A 555 22.39 23.06 6.85
N LEU A 556 22.90 22.85 5.63
CA LEU A 556 23.07 21.53 5.01
C LEU A 556 24.38 20.83 5.43
N CYS A 557 25.35 21.57 5.95
CA CYS A 557 26.65 21.04 6.35
C CYS A 557 26.64 20.70 7.85
N THR A 558 26.95 19.45 8.20
CA THR A 558 27.02 19.01 9.60
C THR A 558 28.29 19.52 10.29
N LYS A 559 28.18 19.99 11.54
CA LYS A 559 29.35 20.25 12.41
C LYS A 559 29.74 18.93 13.09
N SER A 560 30.87 18.34 12.71
CA SER A 560 31.43 17.21 13.46
C SER A 560 31.92 17.70 14.83
N GLU A 561 31.46 17.08 15.91
CA GLU A 561 31.99 17.27 17.28
C GLU A 561 33.12 16.27 17.62
N THR A 562 33.34 15.26 16.77
CA THR A 562 34.36 14.21 17.00
C THR A 562 35.71 14.61 16.42
N GLU A 563 36.78 14.40 17.20
CA GLU A 563 38.19 14.72 16.86
C GLU A 563 38.75 13.97 15.63
N GLU A 564 37.99 13.02 15.07
CA GLU A 564 38.34 12.29 13.86
C GLU A 564 37.79 12.97 12.60
N GLY A 565 38.61 13.84 11.99
CA GLY A 565 38.45 14.27 10.59
C GLY A 565 37.43 15.39 10.36
N PHE A 566 37.94 16.54 9.93
CA PHE A 566 37.13 17.65 9.42
C PHE A 566 36.51 17.24 8.06
N ILE A 567 35.19 16.97 8.01
CA ILE A 567 34.48 16.65 6.76
C ILE A 567 34.01 17.97 6.11
N TYR A 568 34.45 18.24 4.88
CA TYR A 568 34.18 19.50 4.14
C TYR A 568 33.04 19.31 3.12
N GLY A 569 31.82 19.81 3.39
CA GLY A 569 30.70 19.85 2.42
C GLY A 569 29.39 19.19 2.89
N PRO A 570 28.27 19.35 2.15
CA PRO A 570 26.96 18.81 2.54
C PRO A 570 26.83 17.32 2.15
N TYR A 571 27.33 16.41 3.00
CA TYR A 571 27.33 14.96 2.70
C TYR A 571 26.03 14.24 3.07
N ASP A 572 25.27 14.74 4.05
CA ASP A 572 24.01 14.14 4.53
C ASP A 572 22.77 14.68 3.80
N MET A 573 22.91 14.97 2.50
CA MET A 573 21.83 15.49 1.66
C MET A 573 20.79 14.41 1.34
N SER A 574 19.54 14.62 1.76
CA SER A 574 18.43 13.72 1.42
C SER A 574 17.39 14.38 0.51
N THR A 575 16.69 13.58 -0.29
CA THR A 575 15.57 14.05 -1.14
C THR A 575 14.36 14.55 -0.35
N SER A 576 14.37 14.44 0.99
CA SER A 576 13.32 14.93 1.87
C SER A 576 13.48 16.40 2.27
N LEU A 577 14.67 16.97 2.08
CA LEU A 577 14.96 18.35 2.42
C LEU A 577 14.21 19.32 1.49
N GLN A 578 13.59 20.35 2.08
CA GLN A 578 12.78 21.33 1.33
C GLN A 578 13.59 22.13 0.30
N VAL A 579 14.90 22.26 0.48
CA VAL A 579 15.78 22.98 -0.45
C VAL A 579 16.07 22.18 -1.73
N VAL A 580 15.99 20.84 -1.69
CA VAL A 580 16.37 19.96 -2.79
C VAL A 580 15.54 20.17 -4.06
N PRO A 581 14.19 20.28 -4.01
CA PRO A 581 13.38 20.60 -5.19
C PRO A 581 13.76 21.94 -5.87
N LYS A 582 14.25 22.92 -5.11
CA LYS A 582 14.71 24.21 -5.64
C LYS A 582 16.08 24.09 -6.31
N ILE A 583 17.04 23.40 -5.65
CA ILE A 583 18.38 23.16 -6.19
C ILE A 583 18.32 22.34 -7.49
N LEU A 584 17.42 21.34 -7.54
CA LEU A 584 17.18 20.55 -8.75
C LEU A 584 16.36 21.29 -9.82
N LYS A 585 15.99 22.56 -9.60
CA LYS A 585 15.17 23.41 -10.49
C LYS A 585 13.97 22.65 -11.06
N LEU A 586 13.19 22.04 -10.18
CA LEU A 586 12.06 21.21 -10.58
C LEU A 586 10.91 22.08 -11.13
N THR A 587 10.30 21.57 -12.20
CA THR A 587 9.14 22.17 -12.87
C THR A 587 7.94 21.24 -12.78
N TRP A 588 6.74 21.83 -12.68
CA TRP A 588 5.45 21.15 -12.83
C TRP A 588 4.71 21.74 -14.02
N CYS A 589 4.32 20.91 -14.99
CA CYS A 589 3.74 21.37 -16.27
C CYS A 589 4.60 22.42 -16.99
N GLY A 590 5.92 22.41 -16.76
CA GLY A 590 6.85 23.40 -17.31
C GLY A 590 7.02 24.68 -16.49
N TYR A 591 6.32 24.85 -15.37
CA TYR A 591 6.41 26.02 -14.49
C TYR A 591 7.23 25.74 -13.21
N PRO A 592 7.95 26.74 -12.65
CA PRO A 592 8.82 26.54 -11.49
C PRO A 592 8.05 26.17 -10.21
N LEU A 593 8.56 25.17 -9.48
CA LEU A 593 8.02 24.79 -8.17
C LEU A 593 8.37 25.82 -7.09
N HIS A 594 7.41 26.11 -6.21
CA HIS A 594 7.56 27.00 -5.08
C HIS A 594 6.86 26.44 -3.83
N TYR A 595 7.45 26.65 -2.66
CA TYR A 595 6.91 26.19 -1.38
C TYR A 595 6.36 27.37 -0.58
N VAL A 596 5.11 27.26 -0.16
CA VAL A 596 4.43 28.26 0.69
C VAL A 596 4.02 27.58 1.99
N LYS A 597 4.30 28.19 3.15
CA LYS A 597 4.02 27.59 4.47
C LYS A 597 2.54 27.22 4.67
N GLU A 598 1.64 28.01 4.11
CA GLU A 598 0.18 27.84 4.23
C GLU A 598 -0.37 26.75 3.30
N PHE A 599 0.17 26.65 2.07
CA PHE A 599 -0.37 25.81 1.00
C PHE A 599 0.52 24.61 0.62
N GLY A 600 1.71 24.50 1.18
CA GLY A 600 2.71 23.50 0.83
C GLY A 600 3.36 23.77 -0.53
N TRP A 601 3.78 22.69 -1.21
CA TRP A 601 4.36 22.79 -2.56
C TRP A 601 3.29 23.08 -3.64
N GLY A 602 3.62 24.02 -4.51
CA GLY A 602 2.87 24.40 -5.70
C GLY A 602 3.81 24.84 -6.81
N TYR A 603 3.27 25.49 -7.84
CA TYR A 603 4.04 26.05 -8.96
C TYR A 603 3.57 27.48 -9.28
N LEU A 604 4.50 28.30 -9.78
CA LEU A 604 4.27 29.71 -10.10
C LEU A 604 4.08 29.90 -11.60
N ILE A 605 2.99 30.56 -11.99
CA ILE A 605 2.73 30.94 -13.39
C ILE A 605 2.94 32.46 -13.52
N PRO A 606 3.96 32.91 -14.27
CA PRO A 606 4.17 34.34 -14.52
C PRO A 606 3.13 34.88 -15.53
N GLY A 607 2.74 36.15 -15.37
CA GLY A 607 1.81 36.84 -16.28
C GLY A 607 0.59 37.49 -15.60
N ARG A 608 0.51 37.48 -14.26
CA ARG A 608 -0.58 38.14 -13.51
C ARG A 608 -0.41 39.67 -13.59
N PRO A 609 -1.48 40.45 -13.85
CA PRO A 609 -1.38 41.91 -13.78
C PRO A 609 -0.91 42.39 -12.40
N LEU A 610 0.04 43.32 -12.37
CA LEU A 610 0.63 43.84 -11.12
C LEU A 610 -0.41 44.52 -10.23
N GLU A 611 -1.41 45.16 -10.83
CA GLU A 611 -2.52 45.83 -10.14
C GLU A 611 -3.38 44.88 -9.28
N ASN A 612 -3.43 43.60 -9.66
CA ASN A 612 -4.22 42.58 -8.97
C ASN A 612 -3.41 41.81 -7.92
N SER A 613 -2.10 42.06 -7.82
CA SER A 613 -1.20 41.37 -6.89
C SER A 613 -1.14 42.12 -5.56
N LYS A 614 -1.41 41.45 -4.43
CA LYS A 614 -1.18 42.07 -3.11
C LYS A 614 0.33 42.14 -2.83
N CYS A 615 0.91 43.34 -2.82
CA CYS A 615 2.27 43.55 -2.32
C CYS A 615 2.28 43.33 -0.79
N ILE A 616 2.96 42.30 -0.31
CA ILE A 616 3.09 42.03 1.14
C ILE A 616 4.49 42.40 1.69
N SER A 617 5.51 42.62 0.86
CA SER A 617 6.87 42.84 1.38
C SER A 617 7.30 44.31 1.39
N GLU A 618 7.27 44.94 2.57
CA GLU A 618 8.03 46.18 2.85
C GLU A 618 9.55 45.91 3.00
N ASN A 619 10.02 44.64 3.03
CA ASN A 619 11.44 44.28 3.25
C ASN A 619 11.91 42.96 2.59
N GLY A 620 11.43 42.59 1.40
CA GLY A 620 11.83 41.34 0.71
C GLY A 620 12.29 41.56 -0.73
N GLU A 621 13.30 40.79 -1.19
CA GLU A 621 13.75 40.79 -2.58
C GLU A 621 12.62 40.31 -3.52
N SER A 622 12.37 41.05 -4.60
CA SER A 622 11.26 40.81 -5.54
C SER A 622 11.52 39.60 -6.44
N PHE A 623 10.50 38.78 -6.69
CA PHE A 623 10.56 37.67 -7.65
C PHE A 623 11.02 38.14 -9.04
N PRO A 624 11.96 37.43 -9.70
CA PRO A 624 12.50 37.84 -11.00
C PRO A 624 11.50 37.58 -12.15
N LEU A 625 10.51 38.46 -12.26
CA LEU A 625 9.42 38.33 -13.23
C LEU A 625 9.92 38.36 -14.67
N ASP A 626 10.87 39.23 -15.01
CA ASP A 626 11.42 39.36 -16.37
C ASP A 626 12.18 38.10 -16.81
N ALA A 627 12.98 37.51 -15.92
CA ALA A 627 13.69 36.26 -16.19
C ALA A 627 12.70 35.09 -16.28
N ALA A 628 11.70 35.04 -15.39
CA ALA A 628 10.66 34.03 -15.42
C ALA A 628 9.80 34.11 -16.70
N LEU A 629 9.45 35.31 -17.18
CA LEU A 629 8.70 35.50 -18.42
C LEU A 629 9.53 35.13 -19.67
N LYS A 630 10.84 35.37 -19.66
CA LYS A 630 11.75 34.90 -20.72
C LYS A 630 11.87 33.38 -20.76
N MET A 631 11.93 32.74 -19.59
CA MET A 631 12.02 31.28 -19.47
C MET A 631 10.67 30.58 -19.70
N PHE A 632 9.57 31.22 -19.31
CA PHE A 632 8.21 30.70 -19.35
C PHE A 632 7.23 31.72 -19.96
N PRO A 633 7.31 31.97 -21.28
CA PRO A 633 6.41 32.90 -21.94
C PRO A 633 4.93 32.48 -21.81
N PRO A 634 4.00 33.42 -21.55
CA PRO A 634 2.57 33.14 -21.48
C PRO A 634 2.10 32.51 -22.81
N GLY A 635 1.46 31.34 -22.76
CA GLY A 635 0.90 30.67 -23.94
C GLY A 635 1.84 29.76 -24.74
N GLN A 636 3.13 29.61 -24.37
CA GLN A 636 4.10 28.79 -25.13
C GLN A 636 4.38 27.39 -24.56
N VAL A 637 3.64 26.94 -23.53
CA VAL A 637 3.61 25.50 -23.25
C VAL A 637 2.73 24.87 -24.34
N PRO A 638 3.24 23.94 -25.16
CA PRO A 638 2.54 23.53 -26.38
C PRO A 638 1.23 22.80 -26.05
N LEU A 639 0.12 23.55 -26.08
CA LEU A 639 -1.12 23.08 -26.68
C LEU A 639 -0.93 23.37 -28.16
N GLY A 640 -0.65 22.34 -28.95
CA GLY A 640 -0.56 22.50 -30.40
C GLY A 640 -1.87 23.08 -30.91
N HIS A 641 -1.85 24.35 -31.31
CA HIS A 641 -2.38 24.95 -32.54
C HIS A 641 -2.12 26.46 -32.47
N GLY A 642 -1.69 27.03 -33.60
CA GLY A 642 -1.01 28.33 -33.67
C GLY A 642 -1.89 29.56 -33.43
N HIS A 643 -1.23 30.63 -33.00
CA HIS A 643 -1.44 32.00 -33.45
C HIS A 643 -0.26 32.85 -32.94
N ASP A 644 0.71 33.11 -33.83
CA ASP A 644 1.67 34.20 -33.67
C ASP A 644 0.90 35.51 -33.90
N LEU A 645 0.97 36.45 -32.95
CA LEU A 645 0.69 37.91 -33.05
C LEU A 645 0.23 38.41 -31.67
N ARG A 646 1.16 38.82 -30.79
CA ARG A 646 0.90 39.68 -29.60
C ARG A 646 2.13 40.05 -28.78
N VAL A 647 3.31 39.51 -29.10
CA VAL A 647 4.53 39.69 -28.30
C VAL A 647 5.06 41.13 -28.35
N GLU A 648 4.95 41.82 -29.49
CA GLU A 648 5.47 43.19 -29.63
C GLU A 648 4.58 44.26 -28.96
N GLU A 649 3.27 44.04 -28.90
CA GLU A 649 2.33 45.00 -28.28
C GLU A 649 2.38 44.96 -26.74
N MET A 650 2.56 43.78 -26.13
CA MET A 650 2.70 43.66 -24.67
C MET A 650 4.02 44.25 -24.15
N LEU A 651 5.11 44.14 -24.91
CA LEU A 651 6.41 44.73 -24.57
C LEU A 651 6.41 46.26 -24.70
N ALA A 652 5.59 46.83 -25.59
CA ALA A 652 5.42 48.27 -25.75
C ALA A 652 4.59 48.90 -24.61
N ALA A 653 3.55 48.21 -24.13
CA ALA A 653 2.72 48.67 -23.02
C ALA A 653 3.49 48.77 -21.69
N LEU A 654 4.40 47.82 -21.43
CA LEU A 654 5.23 47.79 -20.21
C LEU A 654 6.28 48.90 -20.13
N LYS A 655 6.79 49.39 -21.28
CA LYS A 655 7.75 50.52 -21.33
C LYS A 655 7.10 51.87 -21.04
N ASN A 656 5.79 52.00 -21.27
CA ASN A 656 5.08 53.26 -21.08
C ASN A 656 4.59 53.46 -19.63
N VAL A 657 4.49 52.39 -18.84
CA VAL A 657 4.04 52.45 -17.44
C VAL A 657 5.18 52.84 -16.48
N THR A 658 6.44 52.66 -16.86
CA THR A 658 7.61 53.01 -16.04
C THR A 658 8.02 54.49 -16.12
N ALA A 659 7.41 55.30 -16.99
CA ALA A 659 7.65 56.74 -17.11
C ALA A 659 6.40 57.54 -16.70
N GLY A 660 6.29 57.89 -15.42
CA GLY A 660 5.05 58.40 -14.82
C GLY A 660 4.55 59.77 -15.31
N ARG A 661 3.23 59.93 -15.32
CA ARG A 661 2.48 61.14 -14.88
C ARG A 661 0.99 60.78 -14.68
N VAL A 662 0.45 61.24 -13.56
CA VAL A 662 -0.94 61.05 -13.12
C VAL A 662 -1.77 62.27 -13.49
N GLU A 663 -3.06 62.07 -13.79
CA GLU A 663 -4.25 62.92 -13.51
C GLU A 663 -5.46 62.16 -14.11
N GLY A 664 -6.68 62.06 -13.59
CA GLY A 664 -7.37 62.58 -12.41
C GLY A 664 -8.87 62.21 -12.59
N GLU A 665 -9.53 61.79 -11.50
CA GLU A 665 -10.97 62.00 -11.23
C GLU A 665 -12.03 61.66 -12.31
N THR A 666 -12.34 60.38 -12.55
CA THR A 666 -13.67 59.98 -13.11
C THR A 666 -14.13 58.55 -12.77
N ALA A 667 -13.44 57.80 -11.91
CA ALA A 667 -13.78 56.39 -11.62
C ALA A 667 -14.58 56.16 -10.32
N LYS A 668 -14.83 57.19 -9.51
CA LYS A 668 -15.57 57.05 -8.24
C LYS A 668 -17.10 57.09 -8.40
N ALA A 669 -17.62 57.75 -9.44
CA ALA A 669 -19.05 57.91 -9.63
C ALA A 669 -19.75 56.67 -10.22
N THR A 670 -19.01 55.80 -10.93
CA THR A 670 -19.54 54.58 -11.58
C THR A 670 -19.57 53.36 -10.67
N TRP A 671 -18.87 53.39 -9.52
CA TRP A 671 -18.74 52.25 -8.61
C TRP A 671 -19.84 52.17 -7.52
N GLU A 672 -20.57 53.26 -7.27
CA GLU A 672 -21.62 53.30 -6.25
C GLU A 672 -23.00 52.87 -6.79
N GLU A 673 -23.28 53.04 -8.08
CA GLU A 673 -24.54 52.56 -8.70
C GLU A 673 -24.57 51.04 -8.95
N LEU A 674 -23.41 50.39 -9.13
CA LEU A 674 -23.32 48.94 -9.38
C LEU A 674 -23.46 48.07 -8.13
N LYS A 675 -23.22 48.62 -6.93
CA LYS A 675 -23.39 47.90 -5.65
C LYS A 675 -24.85 47.73 -5.24
N ALA A 676 -25.76 48.56 -5.75
CA ALA A 676 -27.17 48.52 -5.38
C ALA A 676 -27.94 47.35 -6.02
N THR A 677 -27.42 46.73 -7.08
CA THR A 677 -28.20 45.80 -7.94
C THR A 677 -27.92 44.31 -7.69
N MET A 678 -26.96 43.94 -6.83
CA MET A 678 -26.59 42.53 -6.62
C MET A 678 -26.57 42.14 -5.14
N SER A 679 -27.75 41.98 -4.54
CA SER A 679 -27.90 41.30 -3.26
C SER A 679 -29.02 40.26 -3.32
N LEU A 680 -28.63 38.98 -3.44
CA LEU A 680 -29.45 37.83 -3.06
C LEU A 680 -28.61 36.84 -2.24
N PRO A 681 -29.17 36.20 -1.21
CA PRO A 681 -28.41 35.46 -0.21
C PRO A 681 -28.19 34.00 -0.64
N ILE A 682 -26.94 33.62 -0.90
CA ILE A 682 -26.53 32.23 -1.12
C ILE A 682 -25.59 31.82 0.01
N PHE A 683 -25.93 30.69 0.63
CA PHE A 683 -25.20 29.93 1.65
C PHE A 683 -23.67 30.14 1.60
N ALA A 684 -23.11 30.69 2.69
CA ALA A 684 -21.67 30.87 2.86
C ALA A 684 -20.92 29.52 2.92
N PRO A 685 -20.03 29.22 1.96
CA PRO A 685 -19.00 28.21 2.17
C PRO A 685 -17.97 28.79 3.15
N LYS A 686 -17.34 27.94 3.98
CA LYS A 686 -16.17 28.35 4.77
C LYS A 686 -15.15 29.03 3.86
N GLU A 687 -14.88 30.32 4.06
CA GLU A 687 -13.94 31.09 3.25
C GLU A 687 -12.56 30.40 3.22
N LYS A 688 -12.17 29.88 2.06
CA LYS A 688 -10.79 29.47 1.81
C LYS A 688 -9.97 30.77 1.71
N LYS A 689 -9.23 31.12 2.77
CA LYS A 689 -8.35 32.31 2.80
C LYS A 689 -7.48 32.36 1.53
N ASN A 690 -7.41 33.53 0.90
CA ASN A 690 -6.52 33.89 -0.22
C ASN A 690 -6.78 33.26 -1.61
N LEU A 691 -7.97 32.70 -1.88
CA LEU A 691 -8.35 32.33 -3.25
C LEU A 691 -8.62 33.59 -4.09
N THR A 692 -8.03 33.69 -5.29
CA THR A 692 -8.22 34.84 -6.18
C THR A 692 -9.32 34.58 -7.19
N VAL A 693 -10.03 35.64 -7.59
CA VAL A 693 -11.08 35.57 -8.63
C VAL A 693 -10.45 35.61 -10.02
N ASP A 694 -9.28 36.23 -10.17
CA ASP A 694 -8.52 36.27 -11.42
C ASP A 694 -7.75 34.97 -11.65
N LYS A 695 -7.94 34.35 -12.82
CA LYS A 695 -7.31 33.09 -13.27
C LYS A 695 -6.82 33.24 -14.72
N PRO A 696 -5.65 32.65 -15.07
CA PRO A 696 -5.21 32.60 -16.47
C PRO A 696 -6.16 31.73 -17.31
N ASP A 697 -6.63 32.26 -18.44
CA ASP A 697 -7.55 31.56 -19.36
C ASP A 697 -6.97 30.28 -19.97
N TYR A 698 -5.64 30.22 -20.05
CA TYR A 698 -4.89 29.12 -20.68
C TYR A 698 -4.42 28.02 -19.71
N HIS A 699 -4.74 28.11 -18.41
CA HIS A 699 -4.22 27.14 -17.42
C HIS A 699 -5.26 26.70 -16.39
N GLU A 700 -5.39 25.38 -16.19
CA GLU A 700 -6.23 24.77 -15.15
C GLU A 700 -5.39 24.13 -14.02
N GLY A 701 -5.80 24.34 -12.76
CA GLY A 701 -5.09 23.81 -11.59
C GLY A 701 -5.83 24.08 -10.27
N ILE A 702 -5.27 23.63 -9.14
CA ILE A 702 -5.83 23.85 -7.80
C ILE A 702 -5.40 25.23 -7.29
N GLY A 703 -6.27 26.22 -7.45
CA GLY A 703 -5.99 27.64 -7.25
C GLY A 703 -6.78 28.45 -8.28
N PRO A 704 -6.43 29.71 -8.57
CA PRO A 704 -5.22 30.43 -8.12
C PRO A 704 -5.34 30.98 -6.69
N TYR A 705 -4.20 31.00 -5.98
CA TYR A 705 -4.06 31.65 -4.67
C TYR A 705 -3.12 32.84 -4.77
N ASP A 706 -3.44 33.94 -4.09
CA ASP A 706 -2.51 35.06 -3.94
C ASP A 706 -1.54 34.74 -2.80
N VAL A 707 -0.26 34.57 -3.16
CA VAL A 707 0.81 34.29 -2.21
C VAL A 707 1.72 35.51 -1.98
N GLY A 708 1.30 36.69 -2.44
CA GLY A 708 2.03 37.94 -2.26
C GLY A 708 3.26 38.10 -3.16
N ILE A 709 3.33 37.33 -4.26
CA ILE A 709 4.39 37.42 -5.27
C ILE A 709 3.86 38.25 -6.46
N PRO A 710 4.37 39.48 -6.69
CA PRO A 710 3.90 40.32 -7.78
C PRO A 710 4.08 39.64 -9.14
N GLY A 711 3.03 39.70 -9.97
CA GLY A 711 3.11 39.22 -11.35
C GLY A 711 2.93 37.72 -11.56
N CYS A 712 2.67 36.94 -10.51
CA CYS A 712 2.51 35.49 -10.59
C CYS A 712 1.20 34.97 -9.98
N TRP A 713 0.65 33.91 -10.57
CA TRP A 713 -0.37 33.06 -9.94
C TRP A 713 0.27 31.85 -9.27
N PHE A 714 -0.23 31.46 -8.10
CA PHE A 714 0.19 30.22 -7.43
C PHE A 714 -0.88 29.14 -7.49
N PHE A 715 -0.47 27.94 -7.90
CA PHE A 715 -1.33 26.75 -7.92
C PHE A 715 -0.72 25.63 -7.08
N LYS A 716 -1.54 24.98 -6.25
CA LYS A 716 -1.12 23.86 -5.40
C LYS A 716 -0.87 22.60 -6.23
N LEU A 717 0.12 21.81 -5.81
CA LEU A 717 0.27 20.45 -6.32
C LEU A 717 -0.90 19.56 -5.87
N PRO A 718 -1.36 18.64 -6.72
CA PRO A 718 -2.42 17.71 -6.36
C PRO A 718 -1.91 16.70 -5.33
N HIS A 719 -2.59 16.60 -4.19
CA HIS A 719 -2.32 15.58 -3.17
C HIS A 719 -3.20 14.33 -3.39
N LYS A 720 -2.63 13.14 -3.18
CA LYS A 720 -3.26 11.83 -3.42
C LYS A 720 -4.63 11.67 -2.75
N ASP A 721 -4.73 12.01 -1.47
CA ASP A 721 -5.96 11.80 -0.71
C ASP A 721 -7.06 12.86 -0.96
N SER A 722 -6.68 14.08 -1.33
CA SER A 722 -7.61 15.20 -1.59
C SER A 722 -6.85 16.47 -1.98
N GLY A 723 -7.36 17.25 -2.94
CA GLY A 723 -6.74 18.52 -3.39
C GLY A 723 -6.61 19.61 -2.32
N ASP A 724 -7.33 19.49 -1.20
CA ASP A 724 -7.25 20.45 -0.09
C ASP A 724 -6.03 20.23 0.82
N ARG A 725 -5.44 19.02 0.84
CA ARG A 725 -4.23 18.74 1.64
C ARG A 725 -2.98 19.29 0.97
N ASN A 726 -1.99 19.60 1.80
CA ASN A 726 -0.72 20.18 1.35
C ASN A 726 0.27 19.08 0.98
N VAL A 727 1.02 19.30 -0.09
CA VAL A 727 2.12 18.43 -0.50
C VAL A 727 3.37 18.83 0.28
N GLY A 728 3.94 17.89 1.04
CA GLY A 728 5.15 18.13 1.85
C GLY A 728 6.45 17.85 1.09
N ASN A 729 6.51 16.76 0.33
CA ASN A 729 7.68 16.38 -0.48
C ASN A 729 7.27 16.01 -1.91
N PRO A 730 7.67 16.80 -2.94
CA PRO A 730 7.33 16.53 -4.34
C PRO A 730 8.12 15.35 -4.95
N LEU A 731 9.13 14.82 -4.25
CA LEU A 731 9.91 13.63 -4.63
C LEU A 731 9.47 12.35 -3.89
N ALA A 732 8.34 12.41 -3.18
CA ALA A 732 7.76 11.24 -2.52
C ALA A 732 7.27 10.18 -3.54
N LYS A 733 7.05 8.95 -3.07
CA LYS A 733 6.59 7.81 -3.89
C LYS A 733 5.38 8.13 -4.76
N ASP A 734 4.41 8.86 -4.22
CA ASP A 734 3.17 9.16 -4.92
C ASP A 734 3.37 10.07 -6.16
N TYR A 735 4.54 10.72 -6.29
CA TYR A 735 4.86 11.59 -7.43
C TYR A 735 5.76 10.94 -8.49
N VAL A 736 6.22 9.70 -8.27
CA VAL A 736 7.10 8.98 -9.20
C VAL A 736 6.45 8.81 -10.58
N SER A 737 5.14 8.58 -10.64
CA SER A 737 4.41 8.47 -11.92
C SER A 737 4.38 9.79 -12.71
N TYR A 738 4.37 10.95 -12.02
CA TYR A 738 4.44 12.25 -12.68
C TYR A 738 5.84 12.55 -13.22
N ILE A 739 6.88 11.97 -12.63
CA ILE A 739 8.25 12.01 -13.15
C ILE A 739 8.35 11.21 -14.45
N GLU A 740 7.72 10.02 -14.51
CA GLU A 740 7.69 9.17 -15.71
C GLU A 740 6.91 9.81 -16.86
N ASN A 741 5.75 10.40 -16.56
CA ASN A 741 4.91 11.08 -17.55
C ASN A 741 5.50 12.45 -17.99
N GLY A 742 6.63 12.87 -17.42
CA GLY A 742 7.30 14.12 -17.76
C GLY A 742 6.62 15.39 -17.25
N LEU A 743 5.60 15.26 -16.39
CA LEU A 743 4.92 16.40 -15.76
C LEU A 743 5.78 17.05 -14.68
N LEU A 744 6.51 16.23 -13.91
CA LEU A 744 7.51 16.66 -12.93
C LEU A 744 8.91 16.39 -13.48
N LYS A 745 9.65 17.44 -13.86
CA LYS A 745 11.00 17.31 -14.44
C LYS A 745 11.93 18.41 -13.93
N SER A 746 13.22 18.13 -13.93
CA SER A 746 14.25 19.17 -13.75
C SER A 746 14.36 20.02 -15.02
N GLN A 747 14.47 21.34 -14.86
CA GLN A 747 14.82 22.24 -15.96
C GLN A 747 16.25 22.02 -16.45
N VAL A 748 17.15 21.62 -15.54
CA VAL A 748 18.54 21.31 -15.84
C VAL A 748 18.63 19.89 -16.40
N SER A 749 19.11 19.75 -17.64
CA SER A 749 19.36 18.47 -18.29
C SER A 749 20.67 17.83 -17.77
N GLY A 750 20.77 16.50 -17.82
CA GLY A 750 21.97 15.77 -17.40
C GLY A 750 21.88 15.21 -15.97
N LEU A 751 22.70 15.73 -15.05
CA LEU A 751 22.89 15.15 -13.71
C LEU A 751 21.59 15.17 -12.88
N ALA A 752 20.89 16.31 -12.80
CA ALA A 752 19.66 16.45 -12.03
C ALA A 752 18.56 15.46 -12.47
N GLN A 753 18.39 15.27 -13.78
CA GLN A 753 17.42 14.30 -14.30
C GLN A 753 17.85 12.84 -14.05
N LYS A 754 19.16 12.56 -14.06
CA LYS A 754 19.69 11.25 -13.64
C LYS A 754 19.43 11.00 -12.15
N LEU A 755 19.61 12.00 -11.28
CA LEU A 755 19.33 11.90 -9.84
C LEU A 755 17.85 11.63 -9.55
N LEU A 756 16.93 12.25 -10.30
CA LEU A 756 15.48 11.95 -10.20
C LEU A 756 15.18 10.49 -10.56
N LYS A 757 15.79 9.97 -11.62
CA LYS A 757 15.66 8.55 -12.00
C LYS A 757 16.30 7.62 -10.97
N THR A 758 17.45 8.00 -10.39
CA THR A 758 18.12 7.23 -9.34
C THR A 758 17.27 7.17 -8.05
N SER A 759 16.63 8.28 -7.66
CA SER A 759 15.75 8.30 -6.49
C SER A 759 14.61 7.27 -6.60
N LYS A 760 14.11 7.00 -7.80
CA LYS A 760 13.10 5.96 -8.04
C LYS A 760 13.58 4.56 -7.62
N ALA A 761 14.83 4.22 -7.93
CA ALA A 761 15.40 2.91 -7.60
C ALA A 761 15.55 2.68 -6.10
N VAL A 762 15.80 3.76 -5.36
CA VAL A 762 16.04 3.77 -3.91
C VAL A 762 14.73 3.79 -3.11
N ASN A 763 13.69 4.46 -3.60
CA ASN A 763 12.43 4.67 -2.87
C ASN A 763 11.73 3.37 -2.46
N PHE A 764 11.83 2.31 -3.28
CA PHE A 764 11.25 1.01 -2.91
C PHE A 764 11.95 0.43 -1.68
N TRP A 765 13.29 0.31 -1.72
CA TRP A 765 14.06 -0.23 -0.59
C TRP A 765 13.82 0.59 0.68
N LYS A 766 13.86 1.93 0.65
CA LYS A 766 13.61 2.78 1.83
C LYS A 766 12.30 2.45 2.57
N MET A 767 11.26 2.06 1.85
CA MET A 767 9.96 1.76 2.44
C MET A 767 9.83 0.34 2.99
N TYR A 768 10.55 -0.61 2.41
CA TYR A 768 10.45 -2.04 2.75
C TYR A 768 11.64 -2.56 3.55
N ARG A 769 12.77 -1.83 3.57
CA ARG A 769 14.05 -2.21 4.19
C ARG A 769 13.86 -2.74 5.60
N ASP A 770 13.26 -1.94 6.48
CA ASP A 770 13.08 -2.35 7.88
C ASP A 770 12.20 -3.58 7.99
N ARG A 771 11.16 -3.71 7.16
CA ARG A 771 10.27 -4.89 7.16
C ARG A 771 10.97 -6.16 6.71
N ILE A 772 11.89 -6.05 5.73
CA ILE A 772 12.67 -7.16 5.18
C ILE A 772 13.79 -7.56 6.14
N LEU A 773 14.56 -6.59 6.67
CA LEU A 773 15.61 -6.83 7.65
C LEU A 773 15.06 -7.37 8.97
N ASN A 774 13.84 -6.99 9.34
CA ASN A 774 13.21 -7.45 10.57
C ASN A 774 12.59 -8.86 10.47
N GLN A 775 12.66 -9.54 9.31
CA GLN A 775 12.20 -10.94 9.22
C GLN A 775 13.00 -11.84 10.19
N LEU A 776 12.33 -12.82 10.80
CA LEU A 776 12.96 -13.83 11.64
C LEU A 776 13.28 -15.05 10.76
N VAL A 777 14.57 -15.26 10.50
CA VAL A 777 15.08 -16.40 9.75
C VAL A 777 15.71 -17.38 10.72
N VAL A 778 15.28 -18.63 10.66
CA VAL A 778 15.86 -19.72 11.46
C VAL A 778 16.49 -20.73 10.51
N PHE A 779 17.78 -20.98 10.72
CA PHE A 779 18.54 -21.96 9.95
C PHE A 779 18.51 -23.33 10.64
N MET A 780 18.49 -24.38 9.82
CA MET A 780 18.42 -25.76 10.26
C MET A 780 19.78 -26.44 10.06
N ASP A 781 20.19 -27.23 11.06
CA ASP A 781 21.37 -28.06 10.93
C ASP A 781 21.11 -29.26 10.00
N LYS A 782 22.19 -29.83 9.48
CA LYS A 782 22.15 -31.02 8.62
C LYS A 782 21.39 -32.19 9.25
N THR A 783 21.42 -32.31 10.59
CA THR A 783 20.73 -33.36 11.34
C THR A 783 19.21 -33.19 11.35
N ASN A 784 18.71 -31.97 11.23
CA ASN A 784 17.28 -31.65 11.24
C ASN A 784 16.64 -31.71 9.85
N LEU A 785 17.44 -31.70 8.78
CA LEU A 785 16.94 -31.84 7.42
C LEU A 785 16.49 -33.29 7.14
N PRO A 786 15.36 -33.49 6.45
CA PRO A 786 14.91 -34.84 6.09
C PRO A 786 15.94 -35.59 5.23
N ARG A 787 16.07 -36.91 5.44
CA ARG A 787 17.06 -37.73 4.72
C ARG A 787 16.94 -37.68 3.20
N PHE A 788 15.74 -37.52 2.66
CA PHE A 788 15.55 -37.44 1.20
C PHE A 788 16.04 -36.10 0.63
N VAL A 789 15.99 -35.01 1.41
CA VAL A 789 16.55 -33.70 1.03
C VAL A 789 18.07 -33.81 0.97
N GLN A 790 18.68 -34.43 2.00
CA GLN A 790 20.14 -34.63 2.05
C GLN A 790 20.68 -35.50 0.92
N LYS A 791 19.86 -36.40 0.38
CA LYS A 791 20.21 -37.31 -0.73
C LYS A 791 19.86 -36.75 -2.11
N ALA A 792 19.22 -35.59 -2.20
CA ALA A 792 18.84 -35.01 -3.48
C ALA A 792 20.08 -34.50 -4.23
N ASP A 793 20.11 -34.67 -5.55
CA ASP A 793 21.24 -34.24 -6.39
C ASP A 793 21.52 -32.73 -6.32
N THR A 794 20.49 -31.93 -6.00
CA THR A 794 20.57 -30.47 -5.88
C THR A 794 20.97 -30.00 -4.48
N PHE A 795 21.27 -30.91 -3.54
CA PHE A 795 21.68 -30.56 -2.18
C PHE A 795 23.15 -30.16 -2.15
N ASP A 796 23.42 -28.96 -1.65
CA ASP A 796 24.78 -28.45 -1.42
C ASP A 796 25.09 -28.48 0.08
N GLY A 797 26.03 -29.35 0.47
CA GLY A 797 26.46 -29.48 1.86
C GLY A 797 27.21 -28.26 2.41
N GLY A 798 27.65 -27.33 1.57
CA GLY A 798 28.23 -26.04 1.97
C GLY A 798 27.17 -24.94 2.18
N GLN A 799 25.92 -25.19 1.78
CA GLN A 799 24.84 -24.22 1.90
C GLN A 799 24.05 -24.41 3.21
N GLN A 800 23.63 -23.30 3.82
CA GLN A 800 22.66 -23.32 4.92
C GLN A 800 21.24 -23.30 4.36
N TYR A 801 20.36 -24.08 4.97
CA TYR A 801 18.94 -24.14 4.64
C TYR A 801 18.14 -23.69 5.86
N GLY A 802 17.16 -22.83 5.65
CA GLY A 802 16.36 -22.25 6.71
C GLY A 802 14.92 -22.00 6.25
N ALA A 803 14.15 -21.37 7.11
CA ALA A 803 12.80 -20.95 6.78
C ALA A 803 12.43 -19.66 7.51
N ILE A 804 11.47 -18.96 6.92
CA ILE A 804 10.79 -17.81 7.50
C ILE A 804 9.33 -18.22 7.74
N LEU A 805 8.84 -17.95 8.94
CA LEU A 805 7.44 -18.11 9.28
C LEU A 805 6.76 -16.73 9.20
N PRO A 806 5.96 -16.47 8.16
CA PRO A 806 5.25 -15.20 8.07
C PRO A 806 4.24 -15.10 9.22
N MET A 807 4.20 -13.94 9.88
CA MET A 807 3.27 -13.65 10.98
C MET A 807 1.88 -13.30 10.43
N THR A 808 1.27 -14.28 9.76
CA THR A 808 0.00 -14.11 9.06
C THR A 808 -1.16 -14.04 10.04
N VAL A 809 -1.88 -12.92 10.04
CA VAL A 809 -3.19 -12.81 10.67
C VAL A 809 -4.22 -13.38 9.71
N VAL A 810 -4.71 -14.59 10.00
CA VAL A 810 -5.53 -15.39 9.09
C VAL A 810 -6.80 -14.66 8.65
N ALA A 811 -7.49 -13.98 9.57
CA ALA A 811 -8.63 -13.11 9.26
C ALA A 811 -8.35 -11.69 9.75
N GLY A 812 -7.40 -11.00 9.10
CA GLY A 812 -6.95 -9.67 9.50
C GLY A 812 -7.78 -8.49 8.95
N THR A 813 -8.64 -8.76 7.96
CA THR A 813 -9.59 -7.77 7.41
C THR A 813 -11.03 -8.17 7.67
N LEU A 814 -11.97 -7.23 7.52
CA LEU A 814 -13.42 -7.52 7.57
C LEU A 814 -13.89 -8.49 6.48
N THR A 815 -13.18 -8.50 5.34
CA THR A 815 -13.42 -9.48 4.27
C THR A 815 -12.85 -10.86 4.61
N ARG A 816 -12.19 -10.99 5.77
CA ARG A 816 -11.50 -12.18 6.29
C ARG A 816 -10.29 -12.60 5.44
N ARG A 817 -9.73 -11.64 4.68
CA ARG A 817 -8.45 -11.87 4.01
C ARG A 817 -7.35 -11.88 5.06
N ALA A 818 -6.37 -12.73 4.81
CA ALA A 818 -5.17 -12.74 5.60
C ALA A 818 -4.43 -11.41 5.47
N VAL A 819 -3.78 -10.99 6.55
CA VAL A 819 -2.92 -9.79 6.58
C VAL A 819 -1.53 -10.16 7.09
N GLU A 820 -0.51 -9.71 6.36
CA GLU A 820 0.90 -9.78 6.72
C GLU A 820 1.60 -8.63 5.98
N SER A 821 2.48 -7.94 6.70
CA SER A 821 3.00 -6.63 6.29
C SER A 821 4.03 -6.66 5.15
N THR A 822 4.64 -7.80 4.86
CA THR A 822 5.84 -7.93 4.03
C THR A 822 5.58 -8.78 2.79
N TRP A 823 5.28 -10.06 2.97
CA TRP A 823 5.14 -11.08 1.94
C TRP A 823 3.83 -10.96 1.15
N MET A 824 2.72 -10.66 1.80
CA MET A 824 1.44 -10.45 1.09
C MET A 824 1.31 -9.07 0.44
N THR A 825 2.22 -8.14 0.76
CA THR A 825 2.32 -6.84 0.08
C THR A 825 3.53 -6.75 -0.86
N ALA A 826 4.27 -7.85 -1.00
CA ALA A 826 5.46 -7.91 -1.84
C ALA A 826 5.08 -7.67 -3.29
N SER A 827 5.74 -6.69 -3.92
CA SER A 827 5.55 -6.42 -5.34
C SER A 827 6.23 -7.49 -6.19
N ASN A 828 5.90 -7.51 -7.48
CA ASN A 828 6.71 -8.23 -8.44
C ASN A 828 8.08 -7.52 -8.59
N ALA A 829 9.03 -8.27 -9.15
CA ALA A 829 10.36 -7.78 -9.44
C ALA A 829 10.34 -6.72 -10.56
N TYR A 830 11.07 -5.63 -10.35
CA TYR A 830 11.25 -4.56 -11.33
C TYR A 830 12.73 -4.19 -11.41
N LYS A 831 13.27 -4.15 -12.64
CA LYS A 831 14.69 -3.87 -12.91
C LYS A 831 15.16 -2.51 -12.43
N ASP A 832 14.23 -1.57 -12.26
CA ASP A 832 14.50 -0.19 -11.85
C ASP A 832 14.26 0.05 -10.36
N ARG A 833 14.12 -1.00 -9.54
CA ARG A 833 13.88 -0.92 -8.09
C ARG A 833 14.73 -1.91 -7.31
N ILE A 834 15.61 -1.39 -6.46
CA ILE A 834 16.47 -2.20 -5.59
C ILE A 834 15.62 -2.98 -4.59
N GLY A 835 15.89 -4.27 -4.46
CA GLY A 835 15.21 -5.16 -3.52
C GLY A 835 13.81 -5.63 -3.93
N SER A 836 13.32 -5.25 -5.11
CA SER A 836 12.03 -5.76 -5.61
C SER A 836 12.01 -7.27 -5.88
N GLU A 837 13.18 -7.91 -5.96
CA GLU A 837 13.39 -9.34 -6.20
C GLU A 837 13.11 -10.25 -4.99
N MET A 838 12.65 -9.73 -3.83
CA MET A 838 12.57 -10.49 -2.57
C MET A 838 11.82 -11.84 -2.69
N LYS A 839 10.80 -11.94 -3.54
CA LYS A 839 10.01 -13.18 -3.73
C LYS A 839 10.87 -14.32 -4.28
N SER A 840 11.89 -14.02 -5.07
CA SER A 840 12.79 -15.00 -5.68
C SER A 840 13.74 -15.66 -4.67
N MET A 841 13.88 -15.06 -3.48
CA MET A 841 14.68 -15.63 -2.39
C MET A 841 13.97 -16.76 -1.65
N VAL A 842 12.64 -16.88 -1.81
CA VAL A 842 11.89 -18.04 -1.32
C VAL A 842 12.10 -19.17 -2.33
N GLN A 843 12.96 -20.11 -1.97
CA GLN A 843 13.40 -21.19 -2.86
C GLN A 843 12.91 -22.54 -2.35
N ALA A 844 12.52 -23.43 -3.26
CA ALA A 844 12.12 -24.77 -2.84
C ALA A 844 13.35 -25.52 -2.30
N PRO A 845 13.26 -26.19 -1.14
CA PRO A 845 14.35 -27.01 -0.64
C PRO A 845 14.72 -28.13 -1.63
N PRO A 846 15.95 -28.66 -1.61
CA PRO A 846 16.36 -29.77 -2.47
C PRO A 846 15.38 -30.95 -2.38
N GLY A 847 14.97 -31.49 -3.54
CA GLY A 847 13.96 -32.55 -3.64
C GLY A 847 12.50 -32.08 -3.53
N TYR A 848 12.24 -30.81 -3.24
CA TYR A 848 10.89 -30.21 -3.26
C TYR A 848 10.69 -29.31 -4.49
N HIS A 849 9.42 -29.13 -4.87
CA HIS A 849 9.00 -28.18 -5.89
C HIS A 849 7.79 -27.40 -5.39
N PHE A 850 7.72 -26.10 -5.71
CA PHE A 850 6.50 -25.33 -5.48
C PHE A 850 5.51 -25.60 -6.61
N VAL A 851 4.30 -26.02 -6.24
CA VAL A 851 3.17 -26.14 -7.16
C VAL A 851 2.13 -25.13 -6.71
N GLY A 852 1.74 -24.24 -7.61
CA GLY A 852 0.73 -23.23 -7.37
C GLY A 852 0.08 -22.82 -8.67
N ALA A 853 -1.12 -22.25 -8.58
CA ALA A 853 -1.84 -21.69 -9.71
C ALA A 853 -2.43 -20.35 -9.27
N ASP A 854 -2.39 -19.36 -10.16
CA ASP A 854 -3.08 -18.09 -9.98
C ASP A 854 -4.37 -18.13 -10.81
N VAL A 855 -5.50 -17.76 -10.21
CA VAL A 855 -6.80 -17.75 -10.88
C VAL A 855 -7.07 -16.35 -11.38
N ASP A 856 -7.05 -16.18 -12.70
CA ASP A 856 -7.28 -14.90 -13.33
C ASP A 856 -8.64 -14.31 -12.95
N SER A 857 -8.63 -13.12 -12.33
CA SER A 857 -9.83 -12.32 -12.03
C SER A 857 -10.93 -13.08 -11.30
N GLN A 858 -10.55 -13.95 -10.36
CA GLN A 858 -11.45 -14.76 -9.54
C GLN A 858 -12.68 -14.00 -9.00
N GLU A 859 -12.46 -12.77 -8.51
CA GLU A 859 -13.54 -11.94 -7.94
C GLU A 859 -14.55 -11.44 -8.97
N LEU A 860 -14.09 -11.13 -10.19
CA LEU A 860 -14.98 -10.77 -11.31
C LEU A 860 -15.84 -11.97 -11.69
N TRP A 861 -15.24 -13.17 -11.71
CA TRP A 861 -15.94 -14.41 -12.00
C TRP A 861 -17.07 -14.70 -11.00
N ILE A 862 -16.77 -14.59 -9.69
CA ILE A 862 -17.78 -14.78 -8.64
C ILE A 862 -18.90 -13.76 -8.79
N SER A 863 -18.53 -12.49 -8.99
CA SER A 863 -19.49 -11.40 -9.15
C SER A 863 -20.39 -11.63 -10.38
N SER A 864 -19.83 -12.14 -11.47
CA SER A 864 -20.59 -12.38 -12.69
C SER A 864 -21.57 -13.55 -12.57
N VAL A 865 -21.14 -14.62 -11.90
CA VAL A 865 -22.00 -15.78 -11.62
C VAL A 865 -23.19 -15.39 -10.74
N ILE A 866 -23.00 -14.49 -9.75
CA ILE A 866 -24.11 -13.96 -8.94
C ILE A 866 -25.14 -13.23 -9.82
N GLY A 867 -24.67 -12.42 -10.78
CA GLY A 867 -25.55 -11.72 -11.72
C GLY A 867 -26.29 -12.67 -12.66
N ASP A 868 -25.58 -13.64 -13.22
CA ASP A 868 -26.13 -14.68 -14.12
C ASP A 868 -27.18 -15.54 -13.43
N ALA A 869 -26.90 -16.00 -12.21
CA ALA A 869 -27.82 -16.79 -11.40
C ALA A 869 -29.10 -16.02 -11.06
N HIS A 870 -28.99 -14.74 -10.70
CA HIS A 870 -30.14 -13.89 -10.40
C HIS A 870 -30.96 -13.53 -11.67
N PHE A 871 -30.32 -13.42 -12.83
CA PHE A 871 -31.00 -13.02 -14.06
C PHE A 871 -31.77 -14.15 -14.75
N ALA A 872 -31.09 -15.27 -14.99
CA ALA A 872 -31.60 -16.36 -15.83
C ALA A 872 -31.18 -17.77 -15.37
N GLY A 873 -30.25 -17.89 -14.40
CA GLY A 873 -29.77 -19.20 -13.94
C GLY A 873 -28.75 -19.88 -14.87
N GLU A 874 -28.30 -19.20 -15.92
CA GLU A 874 -27.38 -19.73 -16.93
C GLU A 874 -26.07 -18.94 -16.98
N HIS A 875 -24.92 -19.62 -17.07
CA HIS A 875 -23.63 -18.96 -17.14
C HIS A 875 -23.50 -18.09 -18.41
N GLY A 876 -23.03 -16.86 -18.24
CA GLY A 876 -22.90 -15.85 -19.28
C GLY A 876 -24.22 -15.36 -19.86
N ALA A 877 -25.33 -15.52 -19.13
CA ALA A 877 -26.62 -14.97 -19.50
C ALA A 877 -26.65 -13.43 -19.45
N THR A 878 -25.85 -12.82 -18.57
CA THR A 878 -25.69 -11.37 -18.49
C THR A 878 -24.51 -10.90 -19.36
N ALA A 879 -24.54 -9.64 -19.79
CA ALA A 879 -23.42 -9.04 -20.50
C ALA A 879 -22.12 -9.11 -19.68
N PHE A 880 -22.21 -8.94 -18.36
CA PHE A 880 -21.07 -9.06 -17.44
C PHE A 880 -20.49 -10.48 -17.38
N GLY A 881 -21.34 -11.51 -17.27
CA GLY A 881 -20.93 -12.92 -17.36
C GLY A 881 -20.29 -13.25 -18.69
N TRP A 882 -20.91 -12.82 -19.80
CA TRP A 882 -20.38 -13.06 -21.14
C TRP A 882 -19.02 -12.40 -21.35
N MET A 883 -18.85 -11.13 -20.98
CA MET A 883 -17.58 -10.40 -21.10
C MET A 883 -16.45 -11.01 -20.26
N THR A 884 -16.80 -11.64 -19.14
CA THR A 884 -15.84 -12.29 -18.24
C THR A 884 -15.41 -13.67 -18.76
N LEU A 885 -16.33 -14.42 -19.39
CA LEU A 885 -16.08 -15.79 -19.86
C LEU A 885 -15.52 -15.86 -21.28
N GLN A 886 -16.09 -15.08 -22.21
CA GLN A 886 -15.72 -15.10 -23.64
C GLN A 886 -14.99 -13.84 -24.11
N GLY A 887 -14.94 -12.79 -23.28
CA GLY A 887 -14.33 -11.52 -23.67
C GLY A 887 -12.85 -11.68 -24.01
N LYS A 888 -12.44 -11.13 -25.16
CA LYS A 888 -11.06 -11.16 -25.65
C LYS A 888 -10.46 -9.76 -25.61
N LYS A 889 -9.18 -9.71 -25.20
CA LYS A 889 -8.37 -8.49 -25.26
C LYS A 889 -8.11 -8.04 -26.70
N SER A 890 -7.90 -8.98 -27.63
CA SER A 890 -7.67 -8.68 -29.06
C SER A 890 -8.84 -7.97 -29.69
N ASP A 891 -10.06 -8.37 -29.32
CA ASP A 891 -11.30 -7.93 -29.95
C ASP A 891 -11.92 -6.74 -29.20
N GLY A 892 -11.27 -6.31 -28.11
CA GLY A 892 -11.76 -5.25 -27.22
C GLY A 892 -13.07 -5.59 -26.51
N THR A 893 -13.47 -6.86 -26.49
CA THR A 893 -14.74 -7.33 -25.91
C THR A 893 -14.65 -7.64 -24.42
N ASP A 894 -13.43 -7.75 -23.88
CA ASP A 894 -13.25 -7.87 -22.43
C ASP A 894 -13.62 -6.58 -21.71
N MET A 895 -14.12 -6.72 -20.49
CA MET A 895 -14.62 -5.64 -19.66
C MET A 895 -13.62 -4.49 -19.48
N HIS A 896 -12.33 -4.80 -19.29
CA HIS A 896 -11.29 -3.79 -19.09
C HIS A 896 -11.03 -3.00 -20.37
N SER A 897 -10.99 -3.65 -21.53
CA SER A 897 -10.81 -2.95 -22.81
C SER A 897 -12.03 -2.11 -23.18
N ARG A 898 -13.25 -2.59 -22.92
CA ARG A 898 -14.47 -1.76 -23.10
C ARG A 898 -14.45 -0.51 -22.22
N THR A 899 -14.08 -0.68 -20.95
CA THR A 899 -13.99 0.46 -20.01
C THR A 899 -12.91 1.44 -20.45
N ALA A 900 -11.73 0.93 -20.85
CA ALA A 900 -10.63 1.74 -21.36
C ALA A 900 -11.02 2.57 -22.59
N ALA A 901 -11.79 1.97 -23.52
CA ALA A 901 -12.32 2.66 -24.69
C ALA A 901 -13.30 3.77 -24.30
N MET A 902 -14.19 3.54 -23.33
CA MET A 902 -15.15 4.54 -22.84
C MET A 902 -14.47 5.73 -22.14
N THR A 903 -13.37 5.51 -21.42
CA THR A 903 -12.67 6.54 -20.65
C THR A 903 -11.51 7.22 -21.37
N SER A 904 -11.08 6.65 -22.50
CA SER A 904 -9.82 7.01 -23.17
C SER A 904 -8.60 6.81 -22.26
N THR A 905 -8.59 5.74 -21.47
CA THR A 905 -7.46 5.38 -20.57
C THR A 905 -6.79 4.09 -21.03
N THR A 906 -5.64 3.76 -20.42
CA THR A 906 -5.03 2.45 -20.67
C THR A 906 -5.85 1.32 -20.03
N ARG A 907 -5.66 0.10 -20.51
CA ARG A 907 -6.33 -1.09 -19.95
C ARG A 907 -6.00 -1.31 -18.46
N ASP A 908 -4.76 -1.06 -18.05
CA ASP A 908 -4.34 -1.22 -16.65
C ASP A 908 -4.97 -0.17 -15.73
N GLN A 909 -5.11 1.08 -16.22
CA GLN A 909 -5.86 2.13 -15.53
C GLN A 909 -7.35 1.78 -15.42
N ALA A 910 -7.94 1.27 -16.50
CA ALA A 910 -9.34 0.82 -16.52
C ALA A 910 -9.57 -0.39 -15.59
N LYS A 911 -8.58 -1.26 -15.41
CA LYS A 911 -8.62 -2.34 -14.42
C LYS A 911 -8.83 -1.77 -13.02
N VAL A 912 -8.01 -0.80 -12.59
CA VAL A 912 -8.15 -0.15 -11.28
C VAL A 912 -9.54 0.48 -11.11
N LEU A 913 -10.04 1.13 -12.17
CA LEU A 913 -11.36 1.77 -12.15
C LEU A 913 -12.50 0.74 -12.01
N ASN A 914 -12.46 -0.38 -12.74
CA ASN A 914 -13.47 -1.44 -12.67
C ASN A 914 -13.53 -2.10 -11.30
N TYR A 915 -12.38 -2.47 -10.74
CA TYR A 915 -12.34 -3.04 -9.39
C TYR A 915 -12.87 -2.04 -8.37
N GLY A 916 -12.45 -0.77 -8.43
CA GLY A 916 -12.99 0.28 -7.55
C GLY A 916 -14.51 0.40 -7.64
N ARG A 917 -15.07 0.39 -8.85
CA ARG A 917 -16.52 0.49 -9.11
C ARG A 917 -17.31 -0.71 -8.58
N ILE A 918 -16.82 -1.94 -8.82
CA ILE A 918 -17.47 -3.17 -8.35
C ILE A 918 -17.49 -3.23 -6.82
N TYR A 919 -16.45 -2.73 -6.15
CA TYR A 919 -16.41 -2.61 -4.69
C TYR A 919 -17.25 -1.44 -4.13
N GLY A 920 -18.10 -0.80 -4.93
CA GLY A 920 -19.03 0.22 -4.45
C GLY A 920 -18.44 1.62 -4.34
N ALA A 921 -17.32 1.91 -5.00
CA ALA A 921 -16.92 3.30 -5.22
C ALA A 921 -18.02 4.06 -5.96
N GLY A 922 -18.13 5.37 -5.71
CA GLY A 922 -19.11 6.23 -6.38
C GLY A 922 -18.48 7.06 -7.50
N GLU A 923 -19.33 7.78 -8.23
CA GLU A 923 -18.94 8.69 -9.33
C GLU A 923 -17.85 9.68 -8.92
N ASN A 924 -17.91 10.25 -7.71
CA ASN A 924 -16.91 11.18 -7.20
C ASN A 924 -15.51 10.55 -7.10
N PHE A 925 -15.43 9.28 -6.69
CA PHE A 925 -14.16 8.57 -6.63
C PHE A 925 -13.61 8.31 -8.03
N ALA A 926 -14.46 7.87 -8.96
CA ALA A 926 -14.08 7.68 -10.36
C ALA A 926 -13.60 8.98 -11.01
N LYS A 927 -14.28 10.10 -10.75
CA LYS A 927 -13.84 11.43 -11.18
C LYS A 927 -12.42 11.74 -10.66
N SER A 928 -12.18 11.59 -9.36
CA SER A 928 -10.85 11.84 -8.79
C SER A 928 -9.78 10.93 -9.40
N LEU A 929 -10.09 9.66 -9.62
CA LEU A 929 -9.17 8.69 -10.19
C LEU A 929 -8.85 8.98 -11.68
N LEU A 930 -9.85 9.35 -12.47
CA LEU A 930 -9.67 9.75 -13.87
C LEU A 930 -8.74 10.98 -13.98
N LYS A 931 -8.89 11.95 -13.08
CA LYS A 931 -7.97 13.10 -13.00
C LYS A 931 -6.55 12.74 -12.58
N GLN A 932 -6.37 11.69 -11.77
CA GLN A 932 -5.04 11.19 -11.44
C GLN A 932 -4.38 10.50 -12.64
N PHE A 933 -5.16 9.76 -13.44
CA PHE A 933 -4.66 9.11 -14.65
C PHE A 933 -4.33 10.10 -15.76
N ASN A 934 -5.16 11.13 -15.90
CA ASN A 934 -4.95 12.21 -16.85
C ASN A 934 -5.23 13.55 -16.19
N SER A 935 -4.15 14.23 -15.78
CA SER A 935 -4.20 15.54 -15.14
C SER A 935 -4.69 16.66 -16.06
N LYS A 936 -4.86 16.39 -17.37
CA LYS A 936 -5.38 17.35 -18.35
C LYS A 936 -6.91 17.37 -18.43
N LEU A 937 -7.61 16.40 -17.84
CA LEU A 937 -9.08 16.37 -17.85
C LEU A 937 -9.65 17.45 -16.94
N SER A 938 -10.62 18.20 -17.45
CA SER A 938 -11.34 19.19 -16.65
C SER A 938 -12.22 18.50 -15.60
N ASP A 939 -12.65 19.24 -14.58
CA ASP A 939 -13.52 18.69 -13.53
C ASP A 939 -14.92 18.29 -14.04
N GLU A 940 -15.38 18.92 -15.11
CA GLU A 940 -16.67 18.65 -15.76
C GLU A 940 -16.55 17.43 -16.67
N GLU A 941 -15.55 17.40 -17.55
CA GLU A 941 -15.28 16.24 -18.42
C GLU A 941 -15.03 14.97 -17.62
N ALA A 942 -14.28 15.05 -16.53
CA ALA A 942 -14.03 13.91 -15.65
C ALA A 942 -15.32 13.42 -14.97
N LEU A 943 -16.24 14.33 -14.63
CA LEU A 943 -17.54 13.98 -14.05
C LEU A 943 -18.46 13.34 -15.09
N GLU A 944 -18.52 13.89 -16.30
CA GLU A 944 -19.31 13.33 -17.41
C GLU A 944 -18.83 11.94 -17.78
N LYS A 945 -17.52 11.75 -17.94
CA LYS A 945 -16.93 10.42 -18.16
C LYS A 945 -17.25 9.46 -17.02
N ALA A 946 -17.15 9.91 -15.77
CA ALA A 946 -17.54 9.09 -14.63
C ALA A 946 -19.01 8.68 -14.71
N LYS A 947 -19.95 9.62 -14.90
CA LYS A 947 -21.38 9.34 -15.04
C LYS A 947 -21.66 8.37 -16.19
N HIS A 948 -21.06 8.59 -17.35
CA HIS A 948 -21.22 7.73 -18.52
C HIS A 948 -20.85 6.27 -18.21
N ILE A 949 -19.71 6.03 -17.54
CA ILE A 949 -19.31 4.67 -17.15
C ILE A 949 -20.31 4.05 -16.18
N TYR A 950 -20.77 4.78 -15.17
CA TYR A 950 -21.71 4.22 -14.18
C TYR A 950 -23.07 3.92 -14.82
N THR A 951 -23.55 4.77 -15.72
CA THR A 951 -24.81 4.54 -16.45
C THR A 951 -24.70 3.31 -17.36
N GLU A 952 -23.62 3.17 -18.14
CA GLU A 952 -23.40 2.01 -19.03
C GLU A 952 -23.21 0.69 -18.27
N THR A 953 -22.57 0.74 -17.10
CA THR A 953 -22.21 -0.46 -16.34
C THR A 953 -23.24 -0.78 -15.25
N LYS A 954 -23.40 0.10 -14.25
CA LYS A 954 -24.35 -0.11 -13.16
C LYS A 954 -25.80 0.06 -13.62
N GLY A 955 -26.04 0.94 -14.58
CA GLY A 955 -27.38 1.26 -15.06
C GLY A 955 -27.96 2.49 -14.39
N THR A 956 -29.24 2.76 -14.67
CA THR A 956 -30.01 3.81 -14.03
C THR A 956 -30.79 3.25 -12.84
N ARG A 957 -31.01 4.06 -11.81
CA ARG A 957 -31.75 3.64 -10.61
C ARG A 957 -33.26 3.84 -10.83
N ILE A 958 -33.96 2.73 -10.93
CA ILE A 958 -35.42 2.66 -11.14
C ILE A 958 -36.13 2.32 -9.82
N LEU A 959 -37.41 2.69 -9.78
CA LEU A 959 -38.31 2.42 -8.67
C LEU A 959 -39.24 1.29 -9.06
N ILE A 960 -39.31 0.27 -8.20
CA ILE A 960 -40.34 -0.76 -8.27
C ILE A 960 -41.45 -0.29 -7.35
N LEU A 961 -42.61 -0.03 -7.94
CA LEU A 961 -43.73 0.61 -7.28
C LEU A 961 -44.66 -0.42 -6.65
N ASN A 962 -45.18 -0.08 -5.48
CA ASN A 962 -46.27 -0.85 -4.87
C ASN A 962 -47.60 -0.60 -5.60
N GLU A 963 -48.68 -1.26 -5.17
CA GLU A 963 -50.00 -1.14 -5.81
C GLU A 963 -50.47 0.31 -5.96
N ASN A 964 -50.25 1.16 -4.95
CA ASN A 964 -50.61 2.59 -5.02
C ASN A 964 -49.79 3.34 -6.07
N GLY A 965 -48.50 3.02 -6.23
CA GLY A 965 -47.66 3.59 -7.28
C GLY A 965 -48.03 3.09 -8.68
N LYS A 966 -48.43 1.82 -8.84
CA LYS A 966 -48.94 1.26 -10.11
C LYS A 966 -50.26 1.91 -10.51
N LEU A 967 -51.16 2.14 -9.56
CA LEU A 967 -52.42 2.86 -9.77
C LEU A 967 -52.15 4.30 -10.22
N LEU A 968 -51.15 4.97 -9.64
CA LEU A 968 -50.75 6.32 -10.05
C LEU A 968 -50.25 6.35 -11.52
N LEU A 969 -49.47 5.36 -11.96
CA LEU A 969 -49.04 5.26 -13.36
C LEU A 969 -50.21 5.03 -14.30
N THR A 970 -51.12 4.13 -13.90
CA THR A 970 -52.33 3.83 -14.67
C THR A 970 -53.21 5.07 -14.81
N ALA A 971 -53.36 5.87 -13.74
CA ALA A 971 -54.09 7.13 -13.76
C ALA A 971 -53.46 8.18 -14.69
N ALA A 972 -52.14 8.14 -14.89
CA ALA A 972 -51.43 8.97 -15.86
C ALA A 972 -51.49 8.43 -17.31
N GLY A 973 -52.00 7.22 -17.52
CA GLY A 973 -52.02 6.54 -18.82
C GLY A 973 -50.69 5.87 -19.19
N MET A 974 -49.83 5.58 -18.21
CA MET A 974 -48.58 4.86 -18.39
C MET A 974 -48.74 3.38 -18.04
N ASP A 975 -48.09 2.50 -18.80
CA ASP A 975 -48.05 1.06 -18.50
C ASP A 975 -47.29 0.83 -17.17
N PRO A 976 -47.89 0.15 -16.18
CA PRO A 976 -47.25 -0.20 -14.91
C PRO A 976 -45.95 -1.01 -15.05
N ALA A 977 -45.74 -1.67 -16.20
CA ALA A 977 -44.53 -2.45 -16.49
C ALA A 977 -43.32 -1.58 -16.88
N ILE A 978 -43.51 -0.30 -17.16
CA ILE A 978 -42.41 0.61 -17.54
C ILE A 978 -41.57 0.92 -16.29
N PRO A 979 -40.23 0.79 -16.36
CA PRO A 979 -39.36 1.19 -15.27
C PRO A 979 -39.36 2.71 -15.10
N VAL A 980 -39.60 3.19 -13.87
CA VAL A 980 -39.80 4.62 -13.57
C VAL A 980 -38.71 5.15 -12.64
N THR A 981 -38.17 6.33 -12.90
CA THR A 981 -37.21 6.99 -11.98
C THR A 981 -37.91 7.88 -10.95
N TRP A 982 -37.15 8.36 -9.96
CA TRP A 982 -37.65 9.35 -8.99
C TRP A 982 -38.15 10.65 -9.64
N GLU A 983 -37.53 11.08 -10.74
CA GLU A 983 -37.93 12.28 -11.46
C GLU A 983 -39.18 12.04 -12.28
N ASP A 984 -39.29 10.88 -12.92
CA ASP A 984 -40.47 10.50 -13.68
C ASP A 984 -41.69 10.39 -12.76
N LEU A 985 -41.56 9.79 -11.57
CA LEU A 985 -42.67 9.72 -10.63
C LEU A 985 -43.11 11.10 -10.12
N ARG A 986 -42.19 12.05 -9.97
CA ARG A 986 -42.53 13.46 -9.65
C ARG A 986 -43.30 14.11 -10.79
N LYS A 987 -42.88 13.89 -12.03
CA LYS A 987 -43.57 14.41 -13.23
C LYS A 987 -44.97 13.80 -13.35
N VAL A 988 -45.09 12.48 -13.20
CA VAL A 988 -46.37 11.74 -13.18
C VAL A 988 -47.30 12.28 -12.11
N LYS A 989 -46.80 12.48 -10.89
CA LYS A 989 -47.61 13.04 -9.79
C LYS A 989 -48.08 14.47 -10.07
N ALA A 990 -47.23 15.29 -10.71
CA ALA A 990 -47.58 16.64 -11.13
C ALA A 990 -48.63 16.62 -12.26
N ASP A 991 -48.51 15.70 -13.22
CA ASP A 991 -49.44 15.54 -14.34
C ASP A 991 -50.82 15.05 -13.86
N VAL A 992 -50.88 14.03 -13.01
CA VAL A 992 -52.13 13.55 -12.40
C VAL A 992 -52.81 14.66 -11.60
N ARG A 993 -52.05 15.45 -10.82
CA ARG A 993 -52.58 16.63 -10.11
C ARG A 993 -53.16 17.66 -11.07
N LYS A 994 -52.50 17.91 -12.19
CA LYS A 994 -52.98 18.85 -13.21
C LYS A 994 -54.28 18.35 -13.84
N ARG A 995 -54.35 17.08 -14.25
CA ARG A 995 -55.54 16.47 -14.86
C ARG A 995 -56.76 16.41 -13.93
N ILE A 996 -56.54 16.21 -12.62
CA ILE A 996 -57.60 16.30 -11.61
C ILE A 996 -58.13 17.73 -11.50
N ASN A 997 -57.25 18.73 -11.44
CA ASN A 997 -57.64 20.14 -11.39
C ASN A 997 -58.39 20.61 -12.65
N GLU A 998 -58.09 20.00 -13.81
CA GLU A 998 -58.75 20.26 -15.09
C GLU A 998 -60.08 19.49 -15.27
N GLY A 999 -60.49 18.67 -14.28
CA GLY A 999 -61.73 17.88 -14.33
C GLY A 999 -61.67 16.64 -15.24
N SER A 1000 -60.49 16.29 -15.74
CA SER A 1000 -60.27 15.17 -16.68
C SER A 1000 -60.12 13.81 -16.00
N LEU A 1001 -59.95 13.77 -14.67
CA LEU A 1001 -59.85 12.55 -13.85
C LEU A 1001 -60.73 12.65 -12.60
N PRO A 1002 -61.29 11.53 -12.08
CA PRO A 1002 -62.12 11.53 -10.88
C PRO A 1002 -61.37 12.02 -9.63
N ILE A 1003 -62.10 12.71 -8.73
CA ILE A 1003 -61.62 13.23 -7.44
C ILE A 1003 -61.10 12.11 -6.52
N GLU A 1004 -61.58 10.88 -6.70
CA GLU A 1004 -61.16 9.68 -5.94
C GLU A 1004 -59.64 9.40 -6.04
N ASN A 1005 -58.96 9.87 -7.09
CA ASN A 1005 -57.51 9.75 -7.24
C ASN A 1005 -56.69 10.76 -6.40
N ILE A 1006 -57.33 11.68 -5.67
CA ILE A 1006 -56.66 12.64 -4.77
C ILE A 1006 -55.95 11.93 -3.61
N ASP A 1007 -56.49 10.80 -3.13
CA ASP A 1007 -55.89 10.03 -2.05
C ASP A 1007 -54.50 9.51 -2.42
N LEU A 1008 -54.29 9.13 -3.69
CA LEU A 1008 -52.98 8.76 -4.24
C LEU A 1008 -51.99 9.95 -4.24
N LEU A 1009 -52.48 11.18 -4.40
CA LEU A 1009 -51.64 12.39 -4.35
C LEU A 1009 -51.22 12.74 -2.91
N SER A 1010 -51.97 12.28 -1.90
CA SER A 1010 -51.66 12.51 -0.49
C SER A 1010 -50.48 11.65 0.01
N CYS A 1011 -50.28 10.44 -0.55
CA CYS A 1011 -49.18 9.56 -0.20
C CYS A 1011 -47.82 10.17 -0.56
N LYS A 1012 -46.81 10.03 0.32
CA LYS A 1012 -45.45 10.45 -0.03
C LYS A 1012 -44.89 9.49 -1.06
N ILE A 1013 -44.03 9.98 -1.95
CA ILE A 1013 -43.41 9.14 -2.99
C ILE A 1013 -42.67 7.95 -2.37
N LYS A 1014 -42.03 8.14 -1.21
CA LYS A 1014 -41.35 7.04 -0.50
C LYS A 1014 -42.30 5.89 -0.15
N ASP A 1015 -43.55 6.20 0.17
CA ASP A 1015 -44.56 5.21 0.58
C ASP A 1015 -45.23 4.52 -0.62
N MET A 1016 -44.93 4.97 -1.85
CA MET A 1016 -45.39 4.38 -3.11
C MET A 1016 -44.33 3.47 -3.76
N VAL A 1017 -43.14 3.40 -3.16
CA VAL A 1017 -42.00 2.62 -3.64
C VAL A 1017 -41.88 1.37 -2.80
N GLU A 1018 -41.96 0.21 -3.45
CA GLU A 1018 -41.72 -1.09 -2.83
C GLU A 1018 -40.21 -1.30 -2.64
N LYS A 1019 -39.44 -1.16 -3.73
CA LYS A 1019 -37.98 -1.32 -3.71
C LYS A 1019 -37.30 -0.50 -4.80
N ARG A 1020 -35.99 -0.30 -4.67
CA ARG A 1020 -35.16 0.36 -5.69
C ARG A 1020 -34.31 -0.69 -6.38
N ALA A 1021 -34.14 -0.56 -7.69
CA ALA A 1021 -33.32 -1.48 -8.48
C ALA A 1021 -32.52 -0.71 -9.53
N TRP A 1022 -31.42 -1.28 -9.96
CA TRP A 1022 -30.64 -0.85 -11.11
C TRP A 1022 -31.17 -1.51 -12.39
N HIS A 1023 -31.20 -0.76 -13.48
CA HIS A 1023 -31.70 -1.23 -14.77
C HIS A 1023 -30.89 -0.66 -15.94
N GLY A 1024 -30.74 -1.47 -17.00
CA GLY A 1024 -30.15 -1.07 -18.28
C GLY A 1024 -28.62 -1.13 -18.37
N GLY A 1025 -27.91 -1.37 -17.27
CA GLY A 1025 -26.45 -1.51 -17.27
C GLY A 1025 -25.98 -2.96 -17.42
N THR A 1026 -24.73 -3.16 -17.85
CA THR A 1026 -24.13 -4.49 -18.00
C THR A 1026 -24.07 -5.31 -16.71
N GLU A 1027 -24.01 -4.64 -15.56
CA GLU A 1027 -23.84 -5.21 -14.22
C GLU A 1027 -25.05 -5.03 -13.30
N SER A 1028 -26.14 -4.45 -13.80
CA SER A 1028 -27.32 -4.12 -12.99
C SER A 1028 -27.85 -5.32 -12.19
N HIS A 1029 -27.91 -6.50 -12.79
CA HIS A 1029 -28.42 -7.71 -12.15
C HIS A 1029 -27.57 -8.19 -10.98
N MET A 1030 -26.24 -8.08 -11.08
CA MET A 1030 -25.32 -8.37 -9.98
C MET A 1030 -25.54 -7.36 -8.85
N PHE A 1031 -25.54 -6.06 -9.13
CA PHE A 1031 -25.74 -5.04 -8.09
C PHE A 1031 -27.09 -5.17 -7.39
N ASN A 1032 -28.15 -5.53 -8.12
CA ASN A 1032 -29.46 -5.78 -7.53
C ASN A 1032 -29.43 -6.94 -6.54
N LYS A 1033 -28.79 -8.05 -6.91
CA LYS A 1033 -28.68 -9.20 -6.00
C LYS A 1033 -27.82 -8.89 -4.79
N LEU A 1034 -26.74 -8.13 -4.96
CA LEU A 1034 -25.90 -7.71 -3.84
C LEU A 1034 -26.64 -6.74 -2.90
N GLU A 1035 -27.37 -5.74 -3.43
CA GLU A 1035 -28.20 -4.83 -2.62
C GLU A 1035 -29.32 -5.59 -1.90
N GLU A 1036 -29.88 -6.63 -2.49
CA GLU A 1036 -30.87 -7.52 -1.84
C GLU A 1036 -30.26 -8.26 -0.64
N ILE A 1037 -29.12 -8.94 -0.81
CA ILE A 1037 -28.42 -9.68 0.26
C ILE A 1037 -28.06 -8.74 1.42
N VAL A 1038 -27.61 -7.54 1.09
CA VAL A 1038 -27.21 -6.52 2.05
C VAL A 1038 -28.41 -5.95 2.82
N GLY A 1039 -29.56 -5.82 2.16
CA GLY A 1039 -30.79 -5.32 2.77
C GLY A 1039 -31.48 -6.32 3.71
N GLU A 1040 -31.04 -7.58 3.75
CA GLU A 1040 -31.56 -8.56 4.70
C GLU A 1040 -31.22 -8.18 6.15
N PRO A 1041 -32.09 -8.48 7.14
CA PRO A 1041 -31.81 -8.19 8.55
C PRO A 1041 -30.56 -8.93 9.06
N GLU A 1042 -30.24 -10.08 8.47
CA GLU A 1042 -29.03 -10.85 8.73
C GLU A 1042 -28.31 -11.18 7.42
N PRO A 1043 -27.53 -10.25 6.84
CA PRO A 1043 -26.88 -10.46 5.55
C PRO A 1043 -25.98 -11.71 5.58
N LYS A 1044 -26.27 -12.68 4.71
CA LYS A 1044 -25.55 -13.97 4.60
C LYS A 1044 -25.03 -14.19 3.20
N THR A 1045 -23.86 -14.81 3.09
CA THR A 1045 -23.35 -15.23 1.77
C THR A 1045 -24.20 -16.40 1.22
N PRO A 1046 -24.51 -16.42 -0.09
CA PRO A 1046 -25.42 -17.42 -0.66
C PRO A 1046 -24.99 -18.89 -0.51
N VAL A 1047 -23.69 -19.16 -0.48
CA VAL A 1047 -23.14 -20.53 -0.43
C VAL A 1047 -22.77 -20.93 1.00
N LEU A 1048 -21.91 -20.14 1.66
CA LEU A 1048 -21.35 -20.52 2.95
C LEU A 1048 -22.21 -20.08 4.15
N GLY A 1049 -23.29 -19.32 3.93
CA GLY A 1049 -24.13 -18.77 5.01
C GLY A 1049 -23.36 -17.87 5.98
N CYS A 1050 -22.21 -17.34 5.57
CA CYS A 1050 -21.36 -16.50 6.40
C CYS A 1050 -21.97 -15.10 6.50
N ARG A 1051 -22.02 -14.53 7.70
CA ARG A 1051 -22.51 -13.16 7.89
C ARG A 1051 -21.34 -12.15 7.93
N ILE A 1052 -21.62 -10.84 7.81
CA ILE A 1052 -20.64 -9.72 7.87
C ILE A 1052 -19.91 -9.54 9.24
N THR A 1053 -19.68 -8.35 9.78
CA THR A 1053 -19.25 -8.13 11.18
C THR A 1053 -20.42 -7.50 11.90
N ARG A 1054 -20.55 -7.70 13.22
CA ARG A 1054 -21.61 -7.08 14.03
C ARG A 1054 -21.62 -5.56 13.89
N ALA A 1055 -20.45 -4.95 13.71
CA ALA A 1055 -20.32 -3.51 13.51
C ALA A 1055 -20.95 -2.98 12.20
N LEU A 1056 -21.27 -3.89 11.27
CA LEU A 1056 -21.88 -3.60 9.98
C LEU A 1056 -23.23 -4.33 9.79
N ASP A 1057 -23.82 -4.86 10.86
CA ASP A 1057 -25.18 -5.36 10.76
C ASP A 1057 -26.15 -4.18 10.55
N PRO A 1058 -27.17 -4.29 9.68
CA PRO A 1058 -28.07 -3.18 9.37
C PRO A 1058 -28.73 -2.55 10.59
N CYS A 1059 -28.96 -3.32 11.66
CA CYS A 1059 -29.48 -2.84 12.94
C CYS A 1059 -28.55 -1.84 13.67
N ASN A 1060 -27.23 -1.93 13.46
CA ASN A 1060 -26.22 -1.14 14.17
C ASN A 1060 -25.73 0.09 13.39
N VAL A 1061 -25.95 0.14 12.07
CA VAL A 1061 -25.45 1.21 11.19
C VAL A 1061 -26.55 1.98 10.44
N GLY A 1062 -27.77 1.46 10.35
CA GLY A 1062 -28.90 2.07 9.63
C GLY A 1062 -28.73 2.02 8.09
N GLU A 1063 -29.59 2.73 7.35
CA GLU A 1063 -29.64 2.69 5.86
C GLU A 1063 -28.39 3.25 5.13
N SER A 1064 -27.39 3.78 5.85
CA SER A 1064 -26.34 4.65 5.28
C SER A 1064 -24.94 4.04 5.25
N VAL A 1065 -24.77 2.76 4.88
CA VAL A 1065 -23.42 2.18 4.75
C VAL A 1065 -23.15 1.48 3.41
N ARG A 1066 -22.40 2.19 2.57
CA ARG A 1066 -21.92 1.77 1.24
C ARG A 1066 -20.91 0.60 1.26
N LEU A 1067 -20.43 0.19 2.45
CA LEU A 1067 -19.37 -0.83 2.63
C LEU A 1067 -19.88 -2.27 2.55
N GLU A 1068 -21.18 -2.51 2.70
CA GLU A 1068 -21.78 -3.85 2.72
C GLU A 1068 -21.68 -4.54 1.34
N LEU A 1069 -21.74 -3.76 0.26
CA LEU A 1069 -21.53 -4.21 -1.12
C LEU A 1069 -20.11 -4.73 -1.38
N CYS A 1070 -19.09 -4.06 -0.84
CA CYS A 1070 -17.69 -4.47 -0.97
C CYS A 1070 -17.41 -5.79 -0.26
N TRP A 1071 -18.06 -6.01 0.89
CA TRP A 1071 -17.94 -7.26 1.64
C TRP A 1071 -18.55 -8.43 0.88
N ALA A 1072 -19.78 -8.29 0.35
CA ALA A 1072 -20.48 -9.36 -0.34
C ALA A 1072 -19.68 -9.93 -1.55
N SER A 1073 -18.97 -9.08 -2.31
CA SER A 1073 -18.12 -9.52 -3.42
C SER A 1073 -16.82 -10.22 -3.00
N ASN A 1074 -16.28 -9.93 -1.81
CA ASN A 1074 -14.94 -10.37 -1.40
C ASN A 1074 -14.90 -11.67 -0.57
N THR A 1075 -16.04 -12.10 -0.02
CA THR A 1075 -16.07 -13.00 1.15
C THR A 1075 -16.19 -14.51 0.82
N LEU A 1076 -16.09 -14.90 -0.47
CA LEU A 1076 -16.57 -16.22 -0.92
C LEU A 1076 -15.55 -17.32 -1.23
N VAL A 1077 -14.24 -17.20 -1.00
CA VAL A 1077 -13.33 -18.31 -1.35
C VAL A 1077 -12.17 -18.52 -0.39
N LEU A 1078 -12.03 -19.77 0.09
CA LEU A 1078 -10.78 -20.51 0.36
C LEU A 1078 -11.10 -21.83 1.09
N SER A 1079 -10.97 -22.99 0.43
CA SER A 1079 -11.13 -24.30 1.12
C SER A 1079 -10.61 -25.55 0.40
N CYS A 1080 -10.53 -25.54 -0.94
CA CYS A 1080 -10.40 -26.79 -1.69
C CYS A 1080 -9.00 -27.43 -1.64
N PHE A 1081 -7.92 -26.63 -1.60
CA PHE A 1081 -6.57 -27.12 -1.87
C PHE A 1081 -6.00 -28.02 -0.76
N PHE A 1082 -6.39 -27.77 0.50
CA PHE A 1082 -5.84 -28.46 1.67
C PHE A 1082 -6.37 -29.89 1.88
N SER A 1083 -7.54 -30.19 1.31
CA SER A 1083 -8.20 -31.51 1.40
C SER A 1083 -7.50 -32.62 0.64
N LEU A 1084 -6.97 -32.28 -0.54
CA LEU A 1084 -6.35 -33.26 -1.44
C LEU A 1084 -4.91 -33.55 -1.02
N ALA A 1085 -4.28 -32.68 -0.22
CA ALA A 1085 -2.89 -32.78 0.13
C ALA A 1085 -2.51 -34.08 0.90
N PRO A 1086 -3.27 -34.53 1.92
CA PRO A 1086 -3.01 -35.82 2.57
C PRO A 1086 -3.22 -37.02 1.64
N ARG A 1087 -4.18 -36.93 0.71
CA ARG A 1087 -4.52 -38.02 -0.23
C ARG A 1087 -3.45 -38.24 -1.31
N PHE A 1088 -2.72 -37.18 -1.68
CA PHE A 1088 -1.69 -37.21 -2.71
C PHE A 1088 -0.28 -36.97 -2.18
N GLN A 1089 -0.07 -37.04 -0.86
CA GLN A 1089 1.21 -36.75 -0.20
C GLN A 1089 1.80 -35.36 -0.55
N LEU A 1090 0.94 -34.39 -0.87
CA LEU A 1090 1.38 -33.01 -1.10
C LEU A 1090 1.62 -32.33 0.25
N ASN A 1091 2.72 -31.59 0.35
CA ASN A 1091 2.98 -30.75 1.52
C ASN A 1091 2.20 -29.43 1.36
N SER A 1092 1.14 -29.24 2.16
CA SER A 1092 0.24 -28.08 2.07
C SER A 1092 0.74 -26.84 2.80
N ARG A 1093 1.97 -26.84 3.35
CA ARG A 1093 2.49 -25.75 4.19
C ARG A 1093 2.76 -24.41 3.49
N LYS A 1094 2.42 -24.25 2.21
CA LYS A 1094 2.53 -22.95 1.51
C LYS A 1094 1.12 -22.49 1.13
N CYS A 1095 0.59 -21.55 1.89
CA CYS A 1095 -0.71 -20.91 1.66
C CYS A 1095 -0.53 -19.50 1.11
#